data_AF-R6YXJ7-F1
#
_entry.id   AF-R6YXJ7-F1
#
_cell.length_a   1.000
_cell.length_b   1.000
_cell.length_c   1.000
_cell.angle_alpha   90.00
_cell.angle_beta   90.00
_cell.angle_gamma   90.00
#
_symmetry.space_group_name_H-M   'P 1'
#
loop_
_entity.id
_entity.type
_entity.pdbx_description
1 polymer ?
#
loop_
_entity_poly.entity_id
_entity_poly.type
_entity_poly.pdbx_seq_one_letter_code
_entity_poly.pdbx_strand_id
1 'polypeptide(L)'
;MKQKNLLAWAAGILCTFCLMIIFLITSAESVVYWTPGYFEREYTMYNVPETVSMEMNDLLYVTDEMMMYLRGEGRDDLNISVPVDGHTRPFFNEREMAHMEDVRNLFIGALHLRTACIAAAFLCLALMFLVKADVKRILPRAICTGTGIFMVLTAGLALLISTDFTKYFIIFHKIFFDNDLWILDPATDLLINIVPEPFFADTAARIAFTFSFLVLALFFICLACIRRSGKRNRKAGKAALSLALLLALAVPSQTAHASEEWPEDVSIEADAGIVMDAASGTVLYGKNIHETYAPASITKVLTSIIVLEQCDLDEVVTFSKNAVYNVEADSSSAGYDTGDTATVKDCLYALLLKSANESANALAEHTAGSTEAFAELMNEKAKELGCVDSHFANPSGLNDENHYVSAYDMALITRYAFQNETFREIASTTYYELPPNARNPEGLGVSPGNKMVKKNFPEYRPDVIGGKTGYTSIALNTLVIGARQDDTELITVVLHSNGTTYSDTSRLLDFGFQNFRSVPLAGNDTSWEQLSSSLTIAGLPTSQAPALTVDPDSRIVLPNHAEFDETTSQISFDLPENAPENAIAAIHYFLGSHEAGTAWLTLGTNASDSTSPIPAKLLEIAPDTIAQVDFKDEEEKQEGNEASASQEAAASQDGESQKEDGMEPGTNRSKAPAQADASKADKASNETLKQMLPVLILVLLVLAAAAGLGAALFHLRKKRQKEENDRQERRRKRLERLKESGVSEDEFNEMMKNRRLSIPLEPDRRSSRRPKSSRSHSGSLLSGAGEARRSSRGRDKGFSLKRRRWWKR
;
A
#
# COMPACT_ATOMS: atom_id res chain seq x y z
N MET A 1 37.97 -43.24 5.93
CA MET A 1 36.78 -42.68 6.61
C MET A 1 36.81 -41.15 6.72
N LYS A 2 37.95 -40.50 7.08
CA LYS A 2 38.03 -39.04 7.20
C LYS A 2 37.68 -38.25 5.92
N GLN A 3 38.20 -38.64 4.75
CA GLN A 3 37.89 -37.96 3.48
C GLN A 3 36.41 -38.06 3.06
N LYS A 4 35.75 -39.21 3.26
CA LYS A 4 34.33 -39.39 2.92
C LYS A 4 33.42 -38.49 3.76
N ASN A 5 33.73 -38.33 5.05
CA ASN A 5 32.99 -37.45 5.94
C ASN A 5 33.26 -35.98 5.62
N LEU A 6 34.48 -35.62 5.24
CA LEU A 6 34.81 -34.26 4.80
C LEU A 6 34.04 -33.86 3.54
N LEU A 7 33.99 -34.75 2.53
CA LEU A 7 33.24 -34.51 1.30
C LEU A 7 31.73 -34.36 1.57
N ALA A 8 31.17 -35.20 2.45
CA ALA A 8 29.77 -35.12 2.85
C ALA A 8 29.45 -33.83 3.64
N TRP A 9 30.37 -33.34 4.46
CA TRP A 9 30.25 -32.06 5.16
C TRP A 9 30.31 -30.88 4.19
N ALA A 10 31.26 -30.88 3.26
CA ALA A 10 31.36 -29.85 2.22
C ALA A 10 30.08 -29.81 1.34
N ALA A 11 29.56 -30.97 0.94
CA ALA A 11 28.30 -31.08 0.21
C ALA A 11 27.10 -30.57 1.05
N GLY A 12 27.06 -30.85 2.35
CA GLY A 12 26.03 -30.34 3.25
C GLY A 12 26.08 -28.82 3.43
N ILE A 13 27.28 -28.23 3.56
CA ILE A 13 27.44 -26.77 3.66
C ILE A 13 27.04 -26.10 2.34
N LEU A 14 27.48 -26.63 1.19
CA LEU A 14 27.10 -26.11 -0.12
C LEU A 14 25.58 -26.19 -0.34
N CYS A 15 24.95 -27.31 0.04
CA CYS A 15 23.50 -27.47 0.03
C CYS A 15 22.81 -26.38 0.86
N THR A 16 23.39 -26.03 2.02
CA THR A 16 22.85 -24.98 2.89
C THR A 16 22.91 -23.61 2.21
N PHE A 17 24.04 -23.24 1.61
CA PHE A 17 24.15 -21.98 0.87
C PHE A 17 23.16 -21.92 -0.31
N CYS A 18 22.98 -23.03 -1.05
CA CYS A 18 21.95 -23.11 -2.08
C CYS A 18 20.54 -22.89 -1.50
N LEU A 19 20.22 -23.49 -0.35
CA LEU A 19 18.93 -23.29 0.33
C LEU A 19 18.73 -21.84 0.77
N MET A 20 19.77 -21.16 1.27
CA MET A 20 19.66 -19.74 1.65
C MET A 20 19.37 -18.86 0.42
N ILE A 21 20.05 -19.09 -0.71
CA ILE A 21 19.76 -18.35 -1.95
C ILE A 21 18.35 -18.63 -2.45
N ILE A 22 17.89 -19.89 -2.38
CA ILE A 22 16.51 -20.25 -2.73
C ILE A 22 15.51 -19.50 -1.85
N PHE A 23 15.72 -19.51 -0.53
CA PHE A 23 14.83 -18.81 0.39
C PHE A 23 14.82 -17.31 0.15
N LEU A 24 15.98 -16.67 -0.10
CA LEU A 24 16.05 -15.24 -0.36
C LEU A 24 15.25 -14.85 -1.61
N ILE A 25 15.47 -15.54 -2.73
CA ILE A 25 14.78 -15.23 -3.99
C ILE A 25 13.28 -15.54 -3.90
N THR A 26 12.92 -16.65 -3.24
CA THR A 26 11.50 -16.97 -3.00
C THR A 26 10.84 -15.99 -2.04
N SER A 27 11.57 -15.43 -1.06
CA SER A 27 11.05 -14.40 -0.15
C SER A 27 10.75 -13.12 -0.92
N ALA A 28 11.67 -12.68 -1.78
CA ALA A 28 11.45 -11.55 -2.68
C ALA A 28 10.23 -11.75 -3.59
N GLU A 29 10.10 -12.93 -4.21
CA GLU A 29 8.94 -13.25 -5.04
C GLU A 29 7.64 -13.26 -4.22
N SER A 30 7.68 -13.77 -2.99
CA SER A 30 6.49 -13.85 -2.12
C SER A 30 5.98 -12.48 -1.69
N VAL A 31 6.88 -11.57 -1.31
CA VAL A 31 6.50 -10.21 -0.89
C VAL A 31 5.89 -9.47 -2.06
N VAL A 32 6.59 -9.48 -3.21
CA VAL A 32 6.24 -8.63 -4.34
C VAL A 32 5.05 -9.17 -5.17
N TYR A 33 4.91 -10.50 -5.30
CA TYR A 33 3.90 -11.09 -6.21
C TYR A 33 2.80 -11.89 -5.52
N TRP A 34 3.02 -12.40 -4.31
CA TRP A 34 2.04 -13.27 -3.64
C TRP A 34 1.27 -12.57 -2.54
N THR A 35 1.65 -11.34 -2.20
CA THR A 35 0.97 -10.51 -1.20
C THR A 35 -0.14 -9.71 -1.91
N PRO A 36 -1.42 -10.04 -1.71
CA PRO A 36 -2.52 -9.31 -2.33
C PRO A 36 -2.54 -7.86 -1.86
N GLY A 37 -2.83 -6.91 -2.77
CA GLY A 37 -2.91 -5.49 -2.43
C GLY A 37 -1.59 -4.84 -1.99
N TYR A 38 -0.44 -5.52 -2.17
CA TYR A 38 0.85 -5.02 -1.71
C TYR A 38 1.17 -3.62 -2.26
N PHE A 39 1.17 -3.47 -3.58
CA PHE A 39 1.51 -2.20 -4.23
C PHE A 39 0.50 -1.11 -3.90
N GLU A 40 -0.80 -1.42 -3.86
CA GLU A 40 -1.84 -0.47 -3.47
C GLU A 40 -1.58 0.09 -2.08
N ARG A 41 -1.30 -0.77 -1.08
CA ARG A 41 -1.00 -0.32 0.28
C ARG A 41 0.26 0.54 0.35
N GLU A 42 1.34 0.14 -0.33
CA GLU A 42 2.58 0.93 -0.32
C GLU A 42 2.39 2.27 -1.07
N TYR A 43 1.65 2.30 -2.17
CA TYR A 43 1.36 3.53 -2.91
C TYR A 43 0.49 4.50 -2.12
N THR A 44 -0.50 3.99 -1.39
CA THR A 44 -1.29 4.81 -0.44
C THR A 44 -0.40 5.33 0.69
N MET A 45 0.43 4.48 1.28
CA MET A 45 1.30 4.86 2.40
C MET A 45 2.30 5.96 2.03
N TYR A 46 2.81 5.98 0.79
CA TYR A 46 3.79 6.97 0.34
C TYR A 46 3.22 8.02 -0.61
N ASN A 47 1.89 8.14 -0.66
CA ASN A 47 1.19 9.13 -1.48
C ASN A 47 1.68 9.20 -2.95
N VAL A 48 1.88 8.01 -3.54
CA VAL A 48 2.37 7.89 -4.91
C VAL A 48 1.37 8.43 -5.94
N PRO A 49 0.04 8.17 -5.85
CA PRO A 49 -0.94 8.67 -6.81
C PRO A 49 -0.86 10.19 -7.04
N GLU A 50 -0.71 10.96 -5.95
CA GLU A 50 -0.56 12.41 -6.03
C GLU A 50 0.80 12.81 -6.62
N THR A 51 1.87 12.10 -6.26
CA THR A 51 3.23 12.39 -6.76
C THR A 51 3.34 12.26 -8.28
N VAL A 52 2.60 11.32 -8.88
CA VAL A 52 2.59 11.12 -10.34
C VAL A 52 1.33 11.68 -11.02
N SER A 53 0.44 12.34 -10.30
CA SER A 53 -0.85 12.86 -10.77
C SER A 53 -1.69 11.83 -11.54
N MET A 54 -1.89 10.66 -10.93
CA MET A 54 -2.66 9.56 -11.51
C MET A 54 -3.64 8.95 -10.53
N GLU A 55 -4.76 8.46 -11.07
CA GLU A 55 -5.70 7.62 -10.34
C GLU A 55 -5.03 6.30 -9.89
N MET A 56 -5.39 5.82 -8.69
CA MET A 56 -4.84 4.58 -8.15
C MET A 56 -5.04 3.39 -9.09
N ASN A 57 -6.21 3.29 -9.74
CA ASN A 57 -6.52 2.20 -10.67
C ASN A 57 -5.57 2.18 -11.88
N ASP A 58 -5.26 3.35 -12.45
CA ASP A 58 -4.35 3.46 -13.60
C ASP A 58 -2.90 3.18 -13.18
N LEU A 59 -2.52 3.63 -11.97
CA LEU A 59 -1.20 3.36 -11.40
C LEU A 59 -1.00 1.86 -11.10
N LEU A 60 -2.01 1.19 -10.54
CA LEU A 60 -2.01 -0.25 -10.33
C LEU A 60 -1.99 -1.02 -11.65
N TYR A 61 -2.69 -0.54 -12.68
CA TYR A 61 -2.61 -1.09 -14.02
C TYR A 61 -1.19 -1.02 -14.60
N VAL A 62 -0.54 0.16 -14.55
CA VAL A 62 0.86 0.34 -14.97
C VAL A 62 1.78 -0.62 -14.21
N THR A 63 1.55 -0.76 -12.91
CA THR A 63 2.35 -1.60 -12.03
C THR A 63 2.19 -3.08 -12.37
N ASP A 64 0.96 -3.59 -12.54
CA ASP A 64 0.73 -4.98 -12.92
C ASP A 64 1.40 -5.33 -14.25
N GLU A 65 1.25 -4.46 -15.25
CA GLU A 65 1.88 -4.60 -16.55
C GLU A 65 3.42 -4.55 -16.47
N MET A 66 3.98 -3.68 -15.62
CA MET A 66 5.41 -3.63 -15.32
C MET A 66 5.90 -4.94 -14.67
N MET A 67 5.15 -5.46 -13.71
CA MET A 67 5.50 -6.69 -12.98
C MET A 67 5.39 -7.93 -13.88
N MET A 68 4.41 -7.98 -14.78
CA MET A 68 4.29 -8.99 -15.84
C MET A 68 5.50 -8.97 -16.79
N TYR A 69 5.90 -7.77 -17.25
CA TYR A 69 7.09 -7.59 -18.08
C TYR A 69 8.36 -8.09 -17.40
N LEU A 70 8.59 -7.73 -16.12
CA LEU A 70 9.76 -8.16 -15.35
C LEU A 70 9.86 -9.68 -15.20
N ARG A 71 8.73 -10.39 -15.10
CA ARG A 71 8.67 -11.86 -15.07
C ARG A 71 8.84 -12.51 -16.46
N GLY A 72 8.72 -11.72 -17.52
CA GLY A 72 8.67 -12.21 -18.89
C GLY A 72 7.37 -12.94 -19.21
N GLU A 73 6.27 -12.55 -18.58
CA GLU A 73 4.95 -13.11 -18.77
C GLU A 73 4.07 -12.12 -19.57
N GLY A 74 3.51 -12.55 -20.69
CA GLY A 74 2.44 -11.82 -21.39
C GLY A 74 2.80 -10.54 -22.15
N ARG A 75 3.99 -9.94 -21.94
CA ARG A 75 4.37 -8.64 -22.53
C ARG A 75 5.84 -8.58 -22.95
N ASP A 76 6.09 -8.02 -24.13
CA ASP A 76 7.44 -7.88 -24.71
C ASP A 76 8.06 -6.47 -24.56
N ASP A 77 7.24 -5.44 -24.29
CA ASP A 77 7.68 -4.04 -24.12
C ASP A 77 6.86 -3.26 -23.07
N LEU A 78 7.40 -2.15 -22.56
CA LEU A 78 6.78 -1.28 -21.54
C LEU A 78 6.12 -0.03 -22.12
N ASN A 79 5.64 -0.08 -23.38
CA ASN A 79 4.92 1.06 -23.95
C ASN A 79 3.48 1.11 -23.42
N ILE A 80 3.31 1.63 -22.22
CA ILE A 80 2.02 1.77 -21.53
C ILE A 80 1.57 3.22 -21.64
N SER A 81 0.37 3.46 -22.16
CA SER A 81 -0.22 4.80 -22.22
C SER A 81 -1.39 4.89 -21.26
N VAL A 82 -1.36 5.89 -20.39
CA VAL A 82 -2.34 6.12 -19.31
C VAL A 82 -2.63 7.61 -19.20
N PRO A 83 -3.80 8.00 -18.69
CA PRO A 83 -4.07 9.39 -18.36
C PRO A 83 -3.15 9.83 -17.22
N VAL A 84 -2.37 10.88 -17.45
CA VAL A 84 -1.58 11.56 -16.42
C VAL A 84 -1.88 13.05 -16.56
N ASP A 85 -2.26 13.72 -15.47
CA ASP A 85 -2.72 15.11 -15.51
C ASP A 85 -3.89 15.34 -16.50
N GLY A 86 -4.79 14.36 -16.66
CA GLY A 86 -5.92 14.43 -17.60
C GLY A 86 -5.56 14.26 -19.09
N HIS A 87 -4.29 13.96 -19.42
CA HIS A 87 -3.83 13.72 -20.78
C HIS A 87 -3.25 12.32 -20.94
N THR A 88 -3.69 11.58 -21.97
CA THR A 88 -3.10 10.27 -22.27
C THR A 88 -1.68 10.44 -22.82
N ARG A 89 -0.69 9.94 -22.07
CA ARG A 89 0.73 9.92 -22.49
C ARG A 89 1.38 8.57 -22.15
N PRO A 90 2.50 8.19 -22.80
CA PRO A 90 3.32 7.08 -22.36
C PRO A 90 3.78 7.31 -20.92
N PHE A 91 3.60 6.32 -20.04
CA PHE A 91 4.02 6.42 -18.65
C PHE A 91 5.54 6.40 -18.52
N PHE A 92 6.19 5.47 -19.23
CA PHE A 92 7.65 5.35 -19.26
C PHE A 92 8.23 6.02 -20.51
N ASN A 93 9.29 6.79 -20.34
CA ASN A 93 10.08 7.34 -21.43
C ASN A 93 11.15 6.34 -21.94
N GLU A 94 11.86 6.71 -23.01
CA GLU A 94 12.86 5.81 -23.63
C GLU A 94 13.98 5.38 -22.68
N ARG A 95 14.41 6.25 -21.76
CA ARG A 95 15.46 5.95 -20.79
C ARG A 95 14.97 4.95 -19.76
N GLU A 96 13.79 5.18 -19.20
CA GLU A 96 13.16 4.31 -18.20
C GLU A 96 12.88 2.92 -18.77
N MET A 97 12.34 2.84 -19.99
CA MET A 97 12.12 1.56 -20.68
C MET A 97 13.44 0.79 -20.88
N ALA A 98 14.51 1.48 -21.28
CA ALA A 98 15.82 0.86 -21.47
C ALA A 98 16.44 0.40 -20.15
N HIS A 99 16.28 1.18 -19.07
CA HIS A 99 16.68 0.75 -17.72
C HIS A 99 15.89 -0.48 -17.27
N MET A 100 14.58 -0.50 -17.51
CA MET A 100 13.72 -1.63 -17.13
C MET A 100 14.01 -2.91 -17.91
N GLU A 101 14.55 -2.83 -19.13
CA GLU A 101 15.08 -4.00 -19.84
C GLU A 101 16.28 -4.63 -19.09
N ASP A 102 17.19 -3.79 -18.59
CA ASP A 102 18.31 -4.25 -17.76
C ASP A 102 17.81 -4.88 -16.44
N VAL A 103 16.81 -4.27 -15.80
CA VAL A 103 16.18 -4.80 -14.56
C VAL A 103 15.46 -6.13 -14.83
N ARG A 104 14.71 -6.26 -15.93
CA ARG A 104 14.07 -7.52 -16.34
C ARG A 104 15.08 -8.65 -16.49
N ASN A 105 16.22 -8.38 -17.13
CA ASN A 105 17.28 -9.37 -17.30
C ASN A 105 17.90 -9.80 -15.96
N LEU A 106 18.01 -8.87 -15.00
CA LEU A 106 18.45 -9.18 -13.64
C LEU A 106 17.44 -10.07 -12.89
N PHE A 107 16.14 -9.75 -12.96
CA PHE A 107 15.05 -10.55 -12.35
C PHE A 107 15.01 -11.97 -12.91
N ILE A 108 14.97 -12.11 -14.24
CA ILE A 108 15.00 -13.42 -14.92
C ILE A 108 16.31 -14.18 -14.58
N GLY A 109 17.43 -13.46 -14.47
CA GLY A 109 18.70 -14.01 -14.01
C GLY A 109 18.61 -14.62 -12.61
N ALA A 110 17.96 -13.93 -11.67
CA ALA A 110 17.72 -14.42 -10.32
C ALA A 110 16.83 -15.67 -10.30
N LEU A 111 15.76 -15.72 -11.09
CA LEU A 111 14.90 -16.91 -11.20
C LEU A 111 15.66 -18.14 -11.75
N HIS A 112 16.53 -17.92 -12.74
CA HIS A 112 17.44 -18.96 -13.22
C HIS A 112 18.46 -19.40 -12.16
N LEU A 113 19.00 -18.45 -11.39
CA LEU A 113 19.92 -18.75 -10.28
C LEU A 113 19.23 -19.60 -9.21
N ARG A 114 17.99 -19.27 -8.82
CA ARG A 114 17.18 -20.09 -7.91
C ARG A 114 17.03 -21.52 -8.44
N THR A 115 16.70 -21.67 -9.71
CA THR A 115 16.55 -22.99 -10.35
C THR A 115 17.87 -23.77 -10.36
N ALA A 116 18.99 -23.10 -10.65
CA ALA A 116 20.32 -23.71 -10.57
C ALA A 116 20.69 -24.12 -9.14
N CYS A 117 20.35 -23.30 -8.13
CA CYS A 117 20.56 -23.64 -6.71
C CYS A 117 19.71 -24.83 -6.28
N ILE A 118 18.47 -24.96 -6.76
CA ILE A 118 17.62 -26.14 -6.52
C ILE A 118 18.30 -27.39 -7.07
N ALA A 119 18.75 -27.35 -8.33
CA ALA A 119 19.47 -28.45 -8.95
C ALA A 119 20.77 -28.81 -8.20
N ALA A 120 21.54 -27.80 -7.77
CA ALA A 120 22.76 -27.98 -7.01
C ALA A 120 22.51 -28.58 -5.61
N ALA A 121 21.44 -28.17 -4.92
CA ALA A 121 21.03 -28.75 -3.64
C ALA A 121 20.67 -30.24 -3.80
N PHE A 122 19.90 -30.60 -4.84
CA PHE A 122 19.62 -31.99 -5.17
C PHE A 122 20.88 -32.79 -5.50
N LEU A 123 21.82 -32.22 -6.25
CA LEU A 123 23.10 -32.86 -6.57
C LEU A 123 23.95 -33.09 -5.30
N CYS A 124 23.96 -32.14 -4.36
CA CYS A 124 24.63 -32.29 -3.08
C CYS A 124 24.02 -33.44 -2.26
N LEU A 125 22.69 -33.52 -2.20
CA LEU A 125 21.98 -34.62 -1.52
C LEU A 125 22.28 -35.97 -2.19
N ALA A 126 22.26 -36.03 -3.53
CA ALA A 126 22.61 -37.22 -4.29
C ALA A 126 24.06 -37.66 -4.05
N LEU A 127 25.01 -36.70 -4.02
CA LEU A 127 26.42 -36.97 -3.72
C LEU A 127 26.58 -37.56 -2.31
N MET A 128 25.87 -37.01 -1.31
CA MET A 128 25.89 -37.56 0.06
C MET A 128 25.37 -39.01 0.09
N PHE A 129 24.34 -39.33 -0.70
CA PHE A 129 23.82 -40.69 -0.84
C PHE A 129 24.83 -41.62 -1.54
N LEU A 130 25.44 -41.18 -2.64
CA LEU A 130 26.44 -41.94 -3.41
C LEU A 130 27.69 -42.30 -2.60
N VAL A 131 28.14 -41.37 -1.75
CA VAL A 131 29.30 -41.58 -0.86
C VAL A 131 28.94 -42.46 0.35
N LYS A 132 27.66 -42.88 0.47
CA LYS A 132 27.10 -43.64 1.60
C LYS A 132 27.31 -42.91 2.92
N ALA A 133 27.15 -41.59 2.92
CA ALA A 133 27.27 -40.77 4.12
C ALA A 133 26.09 -41.03 5.07
N ASP A 134 26.31 -40.84 6.37
CA ASP A 134 25.23 -40.85 7.37
C ASP A 134 24.44 -39.53 7.27
N VAL A 135 23.60 -39.41 6.24
CA VAL A 135 22.84 -38.20 5.89
C VAL A 135 22.03 -37.70 7.09
N LYS A 136 21.40 -38.61 7.85
CA LYS A 136 20.57 -38.28 9.01
C LYS A 136 21.34 -37.56 10.12
N ARG A 137 22.64 -37.82 10.22
CA ARG A 137 23.51 -37.21 11.24
C ARG A 137 24.29 -36.02 10.71
N ILE A 138 24.74 -36.07 9.45
CA ILE A 138 25.63 -35.05 8.86
C ILE A 138 24.83 -33.86 8.35
N LEU A 139 23.74 -34.09 7.60
CA LEU A 139 23.01 -33.02 6.92
C LEU A 139 22.42 -31.98 7.89
N PRO A 140 21.71 -32.36 8.98
CA PRO A 140 21.17 -31.36 9.91
C PRO A 140 22.25 -30.50 10.57
N ARG A 141 23.43 -31.08 10.85
CA ARG A 141 24.55 -30.35 11.46
C ARG A 141 25.22 -29.41 10.47
N ALA A 142 25.36 -29.86 9.22
CA ALA A 142 25.87 -29.03 8.14
C ALA A 142 24.94 -27.84 7.87
N ILE A 143 23.61 -28.06 7.91
CA ILE A 143 22.61 -26.98 7.79
C ILE A 143 22.71 -26.00 8.95
N CYS A 144 22.68 -26.43 10.21
CA CYS A 144 22.82 -25.50 11.34
C CYS A 144 24.13 -24.69 11.28
N THR A 145 25.25 -25.34 10.90
CA THR A 145 26.56 -24.67 10.81
C THR A 145 26.58 -23.70 9.62
N GLY A 146 26.11 -24.13 8.46
CA GLY A 146 26.05 -23.32 7.24
C GLY A 146 25.13 -22.11 7.40
N THR A 147 23.98 -22.28 8.06
CA THR A 147 23.06 -21.18 8.39
C THR A 147 23.74 -20.16 9.31
N GLY A 148 24.44 -20.59 10.36
CA GLY A 148 25.17 -19.68 11.24
C GLY A 148 26.23 -18.86 10.50
N ILE A 149 27.00 -19.49 9.61
CA ILE A 149 28.00 -18.80 8.77
C ILE A 149 27.32 -17.81 7.83
N PHE A 150 26.25 -18.22 7.16
CA PHE A 150 25.52 -17.39 6.22
C PHE A 150 24.94 -16.15 6.92
N MET A 151 24.29 -16.32 8.08
CA MET A 151 23.70 -15.22 8.84
C MET A 151 24.75 -14.20 9.33
N VAL A 152 25.94 -14.64 9.73
CA VAL A 152 27.03 -13.73 10.09
C VAL A 152 27.50 -12.92 8.88
N LEU A 153 27.65 -13.57 7.72
CA LEU A 153 28.03 -12.88 6.48
C LEU A 153 26.96 -11.87 6.04
N THR A 154 25.68 -12.25 6.08
CA THR A 154 24.59 -11.35 5.68
C THR A 154 24.35 -10.24 6.69
N ALA A 155 24.49 -10.48 7.99
CA ALA A 155 24.40 -9.43 9.01
C ALA A 155 25.53 -8.41 8.86
N GLY A 156 26.76 -8.88 8.59
CA GLY A 156 27.89 -7.98 8.31
C GLY A 156 27.67 -7.15 7.04
N LEU A 157 27.10 -7.75 5.99
CA LEU A 157 26.75 -7.03 4.76
C LEU A 157 25.60 -6.03 4.98
N ALA A 158 24.57 -6.41 5.74
CA ALA A 158 23.44 -5.53 6.07
C ALA A 158 23.88 -4.33 6.90
N LEU A 159 24.71 -4.55 7.93
CA LEU A 159 25.31 -3.47 8.74
C LEU A 159 26.18 -2.55 7.88
N LEU A 160 26.92 -3.11 6.91
CA LEU A 160 27.70 -2.31 5.97
C LEU A 160 26.78 -1.41 5.13
N ILE A 161 25.73 -1.98 4.55
CA ILE A 161 24.76 -1.25 3.72
C ILE A 161 24.04 -0.17 4.53
N SER A 162 23.69 -0.44 5.79
CA SER A 162 22.98 0.53 6.65
C SER A 162 23.81 1.76 7.03
N THR A 163 25.13 1.74 6.88
CA THR A 163 25.97 2.93 7.17
C THR A 163 25.85 4.03 6.11
N ASP A 164 25.57 3.67 4.85
CA ASP A 164 25.55 4.61 3.72
C ASP A 164 24.78 3.96 2.56
N PHE A 165 23.45 3.96 2.65
CA PHE A 165 22.58 3.31 1.68
C PHE A 165 22.87 3.79 0.26
N THR A 166 22.98 5.11 0.04
CA THR A 166 23.22 5.71 -1.28
C THR A 166 24.51 5.20 -1.91
N LYS A 167 25.62 5.14 -1.17
CA LYS A 167 26.89 4.61 -1.69
C LYS A 167 26.78 3.15 -2.07
N TYR A 168 26.17 2.32 -1.23
CA TYR A 168 26.03 0.89 -1.52
C TYR A 168 25.01 0.60 -2.62
N PHE A 169 23.98 1.43 -2.75
CA PHE A 169 23.05 1.43 -3.87
C PHE A 169 23.77 1.74 -5.19
N ILE A 170 24.64 2.76 -5.23
CA ILE A 170 25.47 3.07 -6.40
C ILE A 170 26.45 1.94 -6.73
N ILE A 171 27.08 1.33 -5.71
CA ILE A 171 27.97 0.18 -5.90
C ILE A 171 27.20 -1.00 -6.49
N PHE A 172 26.01 -1.30 -5.97
CA PHE A 172 25.13 -2.34 -6.50
C PHE A 172 24.82 -2.10 -7.98
N HIS A 173 24.40 -0.89 -8.36
CA HIS A 173 24.10 -0.56 -9.76
C HIS A 173 25.32 -0.72 -10.67
N LYS A 174 26.51 -0.31 -10.21
CA LYS A 174 27.77 -0.50 -10.95
C LYS A 174 28.23 -1.96 -11.06
N ILE A 175 27.73 -2.87 -10.20
CA ILE A 175 28.01 -4.31 -10.30
C ILE A 175 27.19 -4.95 -11.41
N PHE A 176 25.93 -4.54 -11.56
CA PHE A 176 24.98 -5.18 -12.49
C PHE A 176 24.83 -4.44 -13.82
N PHE A 177 25.09 -3.14 -13.86
CA PHE A 177 24.87 -2.28 -15.02
C PHE A 177 26.16 -1.54 -15.41
N ASP A 178 26.50 -1.61 -16.71
CA ASP A 178 27.69 -0.94 -17.29
C ASP A 178 27.34 0.42 -17.91
N ASN A 179 26.13 0.93 -17.65
CA ASN A 179 25.59 2.18 -18.19
C ASN A 179 25.05 3.06 -17.05
N ASP A 180 24.57 4.25 -17.40
CA ASP A 180 24.01 5.25 -16.49
C ASP A 180 22.48 5.34 -16.56
N LEU A 181 21.79 4.43 -17.25
CA LEU A 181 20.34 4.49 -17.48
C LEU A 181 19.51 4.43 -16.19
N TRP A 182 20.09 3.89 -15.12
CA TRP A 182 19.51 3.82 -13.77
C TRP A 182 19.59 5.14 -12.99
N ILE A 183 20.34 6.14 -13.50
CA ILE A 183 20.32 7.49 -12.97
C ILE A 183 19.12 8.19 -13.60
N LEU A 184 18.07 8.30 -12.79
CA LEU A 184 16.79 8.89 -13.17
C LEU A 184 16.64 10.27 -12.51
N ASP A 185 16.03 11.21 -13.23
CA ASP A 185 15.67 12.53 -12.75
C ASP A 185 14.19 12.52 -12.31
N PRO A 186 13.88 12.69 -11.00
CA PRO A 186 12.51 12.70 -10.50
C PRO A 186 11.58 13.71 -11.19
N ALA A 187 12.13 14.76 -11.79
CA ALA A 187 11.33 15.75 -12.52
C ALA A 187 10.87 15.28 -13.91
N THR A 188 11.54 14.29 -14.51
CA THR A 188 11.26 13.82 -15.88
C THR A 188 10.99 12.34 -16.01
N ASP A 189 11.42 11.53 -15.04
CA ASP A 189 11.34 10.08 -15.02
C ASP A 189 10.35 9.64 -13.92
N LEU A 190 9.14 9.21 -14.30
CA LEU A 190 8.07 8.83 -13.36
C LEU A 190 8.34 7.50 -12.63
N LEU A 191 9.21 6.64 -13.16
CA LEU A 191 9.57 5.35 -12.59
C LEU A 191 10.16 5.51 -11.18
N ILE A 192 10.98 6.53 -10.92
CA ILE A 192 11.54 6.75 -9.57
C ILE A 192 10.49 7.28 -8.59
N ASN A 193 9.45 7.94 -9.10
CA ASN A 193 8.38 8.53 -8.30
C ASN A 193 7.39 7.46 -7.81
N ILE A 194 7.22 6.36 -8.55
CA ILE A 194 6.34 5.25 -8.12
C ILE A 194 6.98 4.31 -7.12
N VAL A 195 8.29 4.34 -6.96
CA VAL A 195 9.02 3.52 -5.98
C VAL A 195 9.99 4.38 -5.18
N PRO A 196 9.49 5.27 -4.29
CA PRO A 196 10.35 6.15 -3.50
C PRO A 196 11.26 5.37 -2.53
N GLU A 197 12.28 6.01 -1.96
CA GLU A 197 13.23 5.34 -1.06
C GLU A 197 12.57 4.59 0.12
N PRO A 198 11.56 5.15 0.82
CA PRO A 198 10.83 4.42 1.87
C PRO A 198 10.15 3.14 1.38
N PHE A 199 9.60 3.15 0.15
CA PHE A 199 9.02 1.96 -0.49
C PHE A 199 10.06 0.83 -0.60
N PHE A 200 11.29 1.16 -1.02
CA PHE A 200 12.36 0.17 -1.11
C PHE A 200 12.79 -0.35 0.27
N ALA A 201 12.84 0.52 1.27
CA ALA A 201 13.21 0.15 2.63
C ALA A 201 12.18 -0.83 3.24
N ASP A 202 10.88 -0.56 3.11
CA ASP A 202 9.84 -1.44 3.64
C ASP A 202 9.78 -2.77 2.87
N THR A 203 9.87 -2.71 1.53
CA THR A 203 10.00 -3.92 0.70
C THR A 203 11.17 -4.79 1.18
N ALA A 204 12.33 -4.19 1.40
CA ALA A 204 13.53 -4.89 1.88
C ALA A 204 13.34 -5.49 3.28
N ALA A 205 12.70 -4.75 4.20
CA ALA A 205 12.41 -5.22 5.55
C ALA A 205 11.48 -6.44 5.54
N ARG A 206 10.41 -6.42 4.74
CA ARG A 206 9.49 -7.55 4.57
C ARG A 206 10.17 -8.78 3.99
N ILE A 207 11.05 -8.59 3.00
CA ILE A 207 11.87 -9.67 2.43
C ILE A 207 12.80 -10.24 3.50
N ALA A 208 13.44 -9.39 4.30
CA ALA A 208 14.32 -9.83 5.38
C ALA A 208 13.57 -10.63 6.45
N PHE A 209 12.34 -10.21 6.81
CA PHE A 209 11.50 -10.91 7.77
C PHE A 209 11.06 -12.30 7.26
N THR A 210 10.48 -12.36 6.06
CA THR A 210 10.05 -13.62 5.42
C THR A 210 11.21 -14.59 5.23
N PHE A 211 12.38 -14.08 4.80
CA PHE A 211 13.60 -14.86 4.71
C PHE A 211 14.04 -15.41 6.08
N SER A 212 14.09 -14.54 7.10
CA SER A 212 14.49 -14.93 8.46
C SER A 212 13.58 -16.00 9.04
N PHE A 213 12.27 -15.91 8.80
CA PHE A 213 11.30 -16.91 9.20
C PHE A 213 11.58 -18.29 8.58
N LEU A 214 11.78 -18.35 7.25
CA LEU A 214 12.10 -19.60 6.55
C LEU A 214 13.42 -20.22 7.05
N VAL A 215 14.42 -19.39 7.30
CA VAL A 215 15.72 -19.81 7.84
C VAL A 215 15.59 -20.37 9.26
N LEU A 216 14.87 -19.68 10.15
CA LEU A 216 14.63 -20.12 11.53
C LEU A 216 13.85 -21.43 11.57
N ALA A 217 12.80 -21.55 10.76
CA ALA A 217 12.02 -22.79 10.65
C ALA A 217 12.91 -23.98 10.26
N LEU A 218 13.74 -23.82 9.21
CA LEU A 218 14.69 -24.85 8.79
C LEU A 218 15.72 -25.17 9.88
N PHE A 219 16.23 -24.15 10.58
CA PHE A 219 17.21 -24.29 11.64
C PHE A 219 16.65 -25.11 12.82
N PHE A 220 15.44 -24.80 13.29
CA PHE A 220 14.79 -25.52 14.38
C PHE A 220 14.43 -26.96 14.00
N ILE A 221 13.99 -27.21 12.77
CA ILE A 221 13.77 -28.57 12.25
C ILE A 221 15.06 -29.39 12.29
N CYS A 222 16.17 -28.79 11.85
CA CYS A 222 17.48 -29.44 11.88
C CYS A 222 17.96 -29.69 13.31
N LEU A 223 17.78 -28.73 14.22
CA LEU A 223 18.12 -28.87 15.64
C LEU A 223 17.34 -30.02 16.30
N ALA A 224 16.04 -30.13 16.01
CA ALA A 224 15.18 -31.23 16.49
C ALA A 224 15.67 -32.59 15.98
N CYS A 225 16.09 -32.67 14.71
CA CYS A 225 16.66 -33.89 14.13
C CYS A 225 17.97 -34.30 14.82
N ILE A 226 18.85 -33.34 15.13
CA ILE A 226 20.10 -33.58 15.88
C ILE A 226 19.79 -34.11 17.28
N ARG A 227 18.81 -33.51 17.97
CA ARG A 227 18.43 -33.89 19.33
C ARG A 227 17.78 -35.29 19.40
N ARG A 228 17.03 -35.68 18.37
CA ARG A 228 16.45 -37.05 18.23
C ARG A 228 17.51 -38.12 17.93
N SER A 229 18.54 -37.79 17.14
CA SER A 229 19.65 -38.72 16.82
C SER A 229 20.50 -39.10 18.04
N GLY A 230 20.52 -38.26 19.10
CA GLY A 230 21.39 -38.42 20.28
C GLY A 230 20.86 -39.26 21.45
N LYS A 231 19.62 -39.76 21.46
CA LYS A 231 19.06 -40.48 22.64
C LYS A 231 18.47 -41.86 22.29
N ARG A 232 19.21 -42.92 22.62
CA ARG A 232 18.63 -44.24 22.97
C ARG A 232 18.06 -44.16 24.40
N ASN A 233 16.97 -43.42 24.62
CA ASN A 233 16.14 -43.66 25.81
C ASN A 233 14.70 -43.13 25.67
N ARG A 234 13.74 -44.05 25.85
CA ARG A 234 12.33 -43.97 25.42
C ARG A 234 11.40 -43.07 26.25
N LYS A 235 11.91 -42.19 27.11
CA LYS A 235 11.06 -41.29 27.92
C LYS A 235 11.25 -39.79 27.67
N ALA A 236 12.26 -39.37 26.91
CA ALA A 236 12.51 -37.96 26.59
C ALA A 236 11.91 -37.51 25.23
N GLY A 237 11.44 -38.45 24.41
CA GLY A 237 10.86 -38.15 23.09
C GLY A 237 9.51 -37.44 23.16
N LYS A 238 8.73 -37.68 24.23
CA LYS A 238 7.51 -36.92 24.49
C LYS A 238 7.86 -35.50 24.96
N ALA A 239 8.80 -35.31 25.89
CA ALA A 239 9.18 -33.98 26.36
C ALA A 239 9.86 -33.11 25.28
N ALA A 240 10.68 -33.65 24.38
CA ALA A 240 11.32 -32.86 23.32
C ALA A 240 10.39 -32.57 22.13
N LEU A 241 9.42 -33.45 21.84
CA LEU A 241 8.37 -33.17 20.87
C LEU A 241 7.33 -32.21 21.48
N SER A 242 7.05 -32.34 22.78
CA SER A 242 6.20 -31.40 23.52
C SER A 242 6.88 -30.05 23.67
N LEU A 243 8.21 -29.99 23.87
CA LEU A 243 8.98 -28.75 23.96
C LEU A 243 9.23 -28.11 22.59
N ALA A 244 9.41 -28.89 21.51
CA ALA A 244 9.47 -28.35 20.14
C ALA A 244 8.09 -27.93 19.63
N LEU A 245 7.02 -28.60 20.09
CA LEU A 245 5.63 -28.18 19.87
C LEU A 245 5.29 -26.98 20.77
N LEU A 246 5.76 -26.93 22.03
CA LEU A 246 5.63 -25.79 22.95
C LEU A 246 6.50 -24.61 22.53
N LEU A 247 7.65 -24.78 21.86
CA LEU A 247 8.43 -23.68 21.28
C LEU A 247 7.95 -23.30 19.87
N ALA A 248 7.30 -24.20 19.13
CA ALA A 248 6.54 -23.85 17.93
C ALA A 248 5.20 -23.17 18.28
N LEU A 249 4.68 -23.40 19.49
CA LEU A 249 3.53 -22.70 20.11
C LEU A 249 3.97 -21.54 21.04
N ALA A 250 5.27 -21.39 21.32
CA ALA A 250 5.89 -20.30 22.09
C ALA A 250 6.93 -19.54 21.25
N VAL A 251 6.73 -19.54 19.93
CA VAL A 251 6.73 -18.25 19.24
C VAL A 251 5.86 -17.38 20.15
N PRO A 252 6.27 -16.17 20.57
CA PRO A 252 5.23 -15.19 20.72
C PRO A 252 4.57 -15.24 19.35
N SER A 253 3.46 -15.96 19.26
CA SER A 253 2.31 -15.31 18.71
C SER A 253 2.35 -13.95 19.42
N GLN A 254 3.03 -12.98 18.80
CA GLN A 254 2.22 -12.01 18.14
C GLN A 254 1.10 -12.86 17.55
N THR A 255 0.01 -12.94 18.32
CA THR A 255 -1.13 -12.24 17.82
C THR A 255 -0.54 -11.05 17.02
N ALA A 256 -0.20 -11.29 15.75
CA ALA A 256 -1.08 -10.75 14.74
C ALA A 256 -2.44 -11.05 15.33
N HIS A 257 -2.88 -10.11 16.20
CA HIS A 257 -4.23 -9.64 16.13
C HIS A 257 -4.40 -9.64 14.62
N ALA A 258 -5.08 -10.67 14.12
CA ALA A 258 -5.68 -10.52 12.82
C ALA A 258 -6.42 -9.23 13.05
N SER A 259 -5.84 -8.11 12.60
CA SER A 259 -6.33 -6.78 12.91
C SER A 259 -7.80 -6.90 12.62
N GLU A 260 -8.63 -6.74 13.66
CA GLU A 260 -9.99 -7.25 13.57
C GLU A 260 -10.58 -6.84 12.23
N GLU A 261 -10.96 -7.86 11.45
CA GLU A 261 -11.25 -7.66 10.04
C GLU A 261 -12.41 -6.69 9.96
N TRP A 262 -12.23 -5.59 9.23
CA TRP A 262 -13.25 -4.57 9.07
C TRP A 262 -14.53 -5.26 8.56
N PRO A 263 -15.66 -5.18 9.28
CA PRO A 263 -16.86 -5.87 8.86
C PRO A 263 -17.30 -5.45 7.46
N GLU A 264 -17.71 -6.42 6.62
CA GLU A 264 -18.10 -6.19 5.22
C GLU A 264 -19.39 -6.93 4.83
N ASP A 265 -20.02 -7.65 5.76
CA ASP A 265 -21.11 -8.60 5.48
C ASP A 265 -22.49 -7.95 5.35
N VAL A 266 -22.59 -6.90 4.53
CA VAL A 266 -23.87 -6.26 4.17
C VAL A 266 -23.98 -6.07 2.66
N SER A 267 -25.21 -6.17 2.16
CA SER A 267 -25.53 -5.86 0.77
C SER A 267 -26.90 -5.21 0.66
N ILE A 268 -27.05 -4.36 -0.36
CA ILE A 268 -28.28 -3.63 -0.69
C ILE A 268 -28.68 -3.87 -2.14
N GLU A 269 -29.99 -3.78 -2.39
CA GLU A 269 -30.55 -3.93 -3.74
C GLU A 269 -30.48 -2.62 -4.54
N ALA A 270 -30.59 -1.47 -3.88
CA ALA A 270 -30.40 -0.15 -4.50
C ALA A 270 -29.06 -0.04 -5.24
N ASP A 271 -29.01 0.78 -6.29
CA ASP A 271 -27.82 0.84 -7.15
C ASP A 271 -26.62 1.51 -6.46
N ALA A 272 -26.85 2.45 -5.56
CA ALA A 272 -25.83 3.04 -4.72
C ALA A 272 -26.28 3.22 -3.27
N GLY A 273 -25.33 3.13 -2.34
CA GLY A 273 -25.56 3.45 -0.95
C GLY A 273 -24.30 3.44 -0.09
N ILE A 274 -24.40 4.09 1.07
CA ILE A 274 -23.28 4.35 1.96
C ILE A 274 -23.74 4.32 3.42
N VAL A 275 -22.83 3.92 4.31
CA VAL A 275 -22.91 4.14 5.76
C VAL A 275 -21.66 4.90 6.18
N MET A 276 -21.85 6.04 6.85
CA MET A 276 -20.77 6.89 7.33
C MET A 276 -20.96 7.16 8.82
N ASP A 277 -19.89 7.06 9.60
CA ASP A 277 -19.91 7.56 10.98
C ASP A 277 -19.93 9.09 10.96
N ALA A 278 -20.91 9.70 11.62
CA ALA A 278 -21.12 11.14 11.58
C ALA A 278 -20.02 11.92 12.32
N ALA A 279 -19.40 11.33 13.34
CA ALA A 279 -18.36 12.00 14.11
C ALA A 279 -17.04 12.02 13.31
N SER A 280 -16.53 10.84 12.95
CA SER A 280 -15.23 10.70 12.27
C SER A 280 -15.28 11.00 10.77
N GLY A 281 -16.45 10.87 10.13
CA GLY A 281 -16.59 10.94 8.66
C GLY A 281 -16.16 9.67 7.94
N THR A 282 -15.76 8.63 8.68
CA THR A 282 -15.31 7.36 8.10
C THR A 282 -16.44 6.61 7.41
N VAL A 283 -16.16 6.08 6.23
CA VAL A 283 -17.09 5.21 5.50
C VAL A 283 -17.01 3.78 6.05
N LEU A 284 -18.12 3.30 6.59
CA LEU A 284 -18.25 1.94 7.12
C LEU A 284 -18.64 0.93 6.04
N TYR A 285 -19.45 1.37 5.07
CA TYR A 285 -19.89 0.60 3.92
C TYR A 285 -20.10 1.52 2.73
N GLY A 286 -19.76 1.06 1.53
CA GLY A 286 -20.03 1.76 0.29
C GLY A 286 -20.34 0.84 -0.88
N LYS A 287 -21.35 1.21 -1.68
CA LYS A 287 -21.64 0.66 -2.99
C LYS A 287 -21.82 1.81 -3.96
N ASN A 288 -20.98 1.89 -5.00
CA ASN A 288 -21.06 2.91 -6.05
C ASN A 288 -21.14 4.34 -5.47
N ILE A 289 -20.34 4.63 -4.44
CA ILE A 289 -20.54 5.84 -3.63
C ILE A 289 -20.24 7.15 -4.36
N HIS A 290 -19.40 7.08 -5.41
CA HIS A 290 -19.04 8.20 -6.30
C HIS A 290 -19.82 8.21 -7.62
N GLU A 291 -20.67 7.20 -7.87
CA GLU A 291 -21.53 7.19 -9.06
C GLU A 291 -22.66 8.22 -8.91
N THR A 292 -22.98 8.90 -10.00
CA THR A 292 -23.90 10.04 -9.97
C THR A 292 -25.33 9.63 -10.32
N TYR A 293 -26.29 10.12 -9.53
CA TYR A 293 -27.72 9.90 -9.72
C TYR A 293 -28.50 11.19 -9.55
N ALA A 294 -29.71 11.24 -10.14
CA ALA A 294 -30.63 12.33 -9.83
C ALA A 294 -31.03 12.27 -8.32
N PRO A 295 -30.90 13.36 -7.55
CA PRO A 295 -31.14 13.32 -6.10
C PRO A 295 -32.61 13.24 -5.73
N ALA A 296 -33.50 13.76 -6.58
CA ALA A 296 -34.84 14.14 -6.16
C ALA A 296 -34.82 15.05 -4.91
N SER A 297 -35.83 14.97 -4.05
CA SER A 297 -36.00 15.89 -2.92
C SER A 297 -34.97 15.78 -1.78
N ILE A 298 -33.97 14.88 -1.84
CA ILE A 298 -32.88 14.90 -0.83
C ILE A 298 -31.99 16.15 -0.98
N THR A 299 -32.02 16.81 -2.14
CA THR A 299 -31.45 18.15 -2.39
C THR A 299 -31.81 19.16 -1.31
N LYS A 300 -33.03 19.05 -0.77
CA LYS A 300 -33.55 19.99 0.23
C LYS A 300 -32.77 19.99 1.55
N VAL A 301 -31.93 18.98 1.80
CA VAL A 301 -30.99 18.99 2.93
C VAL A 301 -29.97 20.11 2.75
N LEU A 302 -29.32 20.20 1.58
CA LEU A 302 -28.38 21.27 1.27
C LEU A 302 -29.06 22.64 1.27
N THR A 303 -30.24 22.74 0.65
CA THR A 303 -31.05 23.96 0.67
C THR A 303 -31.31 24.44 2.10
N SER A 304 -31.69 23.53 3.00
CA SER A 304 -32.03 23.91 4.37
C SER A 304 -30.84 24.41 5.18
N ILE A 305 -29.65 23.81 5.01
CA ILE A 305 -28.48 24.22 5.79
C ILE A 305 -27.96 25.57 5.33
N ILE A 306 -27.96 25.85 4.02
CA ILE A 306 -27.58 27.16 3.48
C ILE A 306 -28.52 28.26 3.99
N VAL A 307 -29.83 28.01 3.99
CA VAL A 307 -30.82 28.97 4.53
C VAL A 307 -30.59 29.21 6.03
N LEU A 308 -30.33 28.16 6.81
CA LEU A 308 -30.08 28.27 8.24
C LEU A 308 -28.79 29.04 8.58
N GLU A 309 -27.83 29.09 7.65
CA GLU A 309 -26.59 29.87 7.81
C GLU A 309 -26.73 31.34 7.41
N GLN A 310 -27.67 31.65 6.50
CA GLN A 310 -27.77 32.97 5.89
C GLN A 310 -28.98 33.80 6.35
N CYS A 311 -29.97 33.18 6.99
CA CYS A 311 -31.21 33.85 7.37
C CYS A 311 -31.58 33.61 8.84
N ASP A 312 -32.15 34.65 9.46
CA ASP A 312 -32.81 34.52 10.75
C ASP A 312 -34.19 33.84 10.59
N LEU A 313 -34.55 33.00 11.57
CA LEU A 313 -35.75 32.15 11.50
C LEU A 313 -37.07 32.93 11.45
N ASP A 314 -37.09 34.16 11.96
CA ASP A 314 -38.25 35.05 12.02
C ASP A 314 -38.37 36.00 10.82
N GLU A 315 -37.39 35.99 9.89
CA GLU A 315 -37.50 36.71 8.64
C GLU A 315 -38.72 36.26 7.83
N VAL A 316 -39.35 37.22 7.15
CA VAL A 316 -40.58 36.99 6.38
C VAL A 316 -40.23 36.76 4.91
N VAL A 317 -40.51 35.54 4.45
CA VAL A 317 -40.39 35.13 3.05
C VAL A 317 -41.70 35.46 2.33
N THR A 318 -41.61 36.11 1.17
CA THR A 318 -42.78 36.38 0.30
C THR A 318 -42.77 35.44 -0.89
N PHE A 319 -43.88 34.73 -1.11
CA PHE A 319 -44.00 33.77 -2.22
C PHE A 319 -44.27 34.49 -3.53
N SER A 320 -43.26 34.52 -4.41
CA SER A 320 -43.40 35.09 -5.75
C SER A 320 -44.23 34.17 -6.67
N LYS A 321 -44.68 34.72 -7.80
CA LYS A 321 -45.34 33.92 -8.84
C LYS A 321 -44.39 32.83 -9.38
N ASN A 322 -43.10 33.13 -9.49
CA ASN A 322 -42.11 32.17 -9.95
C ASN A 322 -41.94 31.04 -8.94
N ALA A 323 -41.76 31.36 -7.65
CA ALA A 323 -41.62 30.37 -6.60
C ALA A 323 -42.78 29.35 -6.58
N VAL A 324 -44.02 29.85 -6.73
CA VAL A 324 -45.24 29.01 -6.65
C VAL A 324 -45.50 28.19 -7.90
N TYR A 325 -45.21 28.72 -9.09
CA TYR A 325 -45.65 28.10 -10.36
C TYR A 325 -44.51 27.56 -11.22
N ASN A 326 -43.24 27.83 -10.90
CA ASN A 326 -42.08 27.19 -11.53
C ASN A 326 -41.76 25.85 -10.85
N VAL A 327 -42.76 24.97 -10.82
CA VAL A 327 -42.68 23.61 -10.24
C VAL A 327 -43.45 22.65 -11.15
N GLU A 328 -43.09 21.37 -11.13
CA GLU A 328 -43.85 20.34 -11.86
C GLU A 328 -45.28 20.23 -11.34
N ALA A 329 -46.25 19.99 -12.23
CA ALA A 329 -47.64 19.75 -11.86
C ALA A 329 -47.75 18.50 -10.96
N ASP A 330 -48.65 18.57 -9.97
CA ASP A 330 -48.85 17.52 -8.95
C ASP A 330 -47.62 17.21 -8.08
N SER A 331 -46.59 18.06 -8.11
CA SER A 331 -45.43 17.94 -7.22
C SER A 331 -45.78 18.33 -5.77
N SER A 332 -44.90 17.99 -4.84
CA SER A 332 -45.15 18.20 -3.40
C SER A 332 -45.27 19.69 -3.08
N SER A 333 -46.34 20.04 -2.36
CA SER A 333 -46.70 21.43 -2.01
C SER A 333 -47.32 21.52 -0.60
N ALA A 334 -47.08 22.65 0.06
CA ALA A 334 -47.72 23.11 1.30
C ALA A 334 -48.86 24.12 1.05
N GLY A 335 -49.21 24.36 -0.23
CA GLY A 335 -50.38 25.14 -0.62
C GLY A 335 -50.22 26.65 -0.48
N TYR A 336 -49.00 27.17 -0.48
CA TYR A 336 -48.78 28.62 -0.61
C TYR A 336 -49.14 29.12 -2.02
N ASP A 337 -49.62 30.34 -2.12
CA ASP A 337 -49.94 31.04 -3.37
C ASP A 337 -49.17 32.36 -3.51
N THR A 338 -49.23 32.95 -4.71
CA THR A 338 -48.53 34.20 -5.02
C THR A 338 -48.97 35.31 -4.05
N GLY A 339 -48.01 35.90 -3.35
CA GLY A 339 -48.23 36.97 -2.38
C GLY A 339 -48.49 36.49 -0.95
N ASP A 340 -48.59 35.18 -0.71
CA ASP A 340 -48.54 34.64 0.65
C ASP A 340 -47.18 34.96 1.29
N THR A 341 -47.17 35.05 2.61
CA THR A 341 -45.95 35.29 3.41
C THR A 341 -45.86 34.27 4.54
N ALA A 342 -44.65 33.78 4.81
CA ALA A 342 -44.38 32.88 5.94
C ALA A 342 -43.01 33.18 6.52
N THR A 343 -42.77 32.78 7.78
CA THR A 343 -41.43 32.91 8.37
C THR A 343 -40.46 31.92 7.72
N VAL A 344 -39.15 32.21 7.74
CA VAL A 344 -38.11 31.25 7.31
C VAL A 344 -38.29 29.91 8.04
N LYS A 345 -38.60 29.93 9.34
CA LYS A 345 -38.95 28.73 10.12
C LYS A 345 -40.09 27.92 9.48
N ASP A 346 -41.23 28.55 9.22
CA ASP A 346 -42.39 27.86 8.64
C ASP A 346 -42.09 27.32 7.23
N CYS A 347 -41.32 28.06 6.44
CA CYS A 347 -40.84 27.63 5.14
C CYS A 347 -39.92 26.40 5.25
N LEU A 348 -39.02 26.34 6.23
CA LEU A 348 -38.15 25.18 6.48
C LEU A 348 -38.95 23.95 6.94
N TYR A 349 -39.98 24.11 7.79
CA TYR A 349 -40.88 23.01 8.12
C TYR A 349 -41.66 22.51 6.90
N ALA A 350 -42.19 23.42 6.07
CA ALA A 350 -42.83 23.05 4.81
C ALA A 350 -41.86 22.32 3.86
N LEU A 351 -40.60 22.78 3.80
CA LEU A 351 -39.54 22.21 2.98
C LEU A 351 -39.18 20.79 3.40
N LEU A 352 -38.92 20.55 4.69
CA LEU A 352 -38.39 19.28 5.16
C LEU A 352 -39.49 18.24 5.44
N LEU A 353 -40.62 18.65 6.04
CA LEU A 353 -41.70 17.70 6.38
C LEU A 353 -42.59 17.42 5.16
N LYS A 354 -43.11 18.47 4.51
CA LYS A 354 -44.02 18.31 3.38
C LYS A 354 -43.30 18.16 2.04
N SER A 355 -41.99 18.40 2.00
CA SER A 355 -41.19 18.39 0.77
C SER A 355 -41.66 19.46 -0.24
N ALA A 356 -42.20 20.58 0.24
CA ALA A 356 -42.82 21.61 -0.59
C ALA A 356 -41.79 22.26 -1.52
N ASN A 357 -42.01 22.16 -2.83
CA ASN A 357 -41.10 22.69 -3.85
C ASN A 357 -41.18 24.22 -3.93
N GLU A 358 -42.38 24.79 -3.79
CA GLU A 358 -42.58 26.23 -3.77
C GLU A 358 -41.87 26.90 -2.58
N SER A 359 -41.78 26.20 -1.45
CA SER A 359 -41.02 26.68 -0.29
C SER A 359 -39.52 26.71 -0.59
N ALA A 360 -39.00 25.70 -1.32
CA ALA A 360 -37.60 25.68 -1.74
C ALA A 360 -37.26 26.87 -2.64
N ASN A 361 -38.11 27.15 -3.63
CA ASN A 361 -37.92 28.28 -4.53
C ASN A 361 -38.05 29.63 -3.79
N ALA A 362 -39.04 29.78 -2.90
CA ALA A 362 -39.24 31.01 -2.15
C ALA A 362 -38.08 31.30 -1.18
N LEU A 363 -37.58 30.27 -0.49
CA LEU A 363 -36.38 30.38 0.35
C LEU A 363 -35.14 30.75 -0.46
N ALA A 364 -34.97 30.15 -1.64
CA ALA A 364 -33.86 30.47 -2.54
C ALA A 364 -33.93 31.92 -3.04
N GLU A 365 -35.09 32.38 -3.49
CA GLU A 365 -35.32 33.77 -3.90
C GLU A 365 -35.08 34.76 -2.74
N HIS A 366 -35.51 34.41 -1.52
CA HIS A 366 -35.28 35.24 -0.33
C HIS A 366 -33.80 35.34 0.03
N THR A 367 -33.08 34.21 -0.03
CA THR A 367 -31.67 34.12 0.39
C THR A 367 -30.72 34.74 -0.63
N ALA A 368 -30.91 34.44 -1.93
CA ALA A 368 -29.95 34.77 -2.98
C ALA A 368 -30.51 35.68 -4.08
N GLY A 369 -31.78 36.09 -3.98
CA GLY A 369 -32.47 36.91 -4.98
C GLY A 369 -33.06 36.13 -6.16
N SER A 370 -32.55 34.95 -6.49
CA SER A 370 -33.15 34.04 -7.48
C SER A 370 -32.80 32.57 -7.22
N THR A 371 -33.51 31.65 -7.88
CA THR A 371 -33.23 30.21 -7.81
C THR A 371 -31.88 29.83 -8.43
N GLU A 372 -31.45 30.55 -9.46
CA GLU A 372 -30.18 30.34 -10.15
C GLU A 372 -29.01 30.82 -9.29
N ALA A 373 -29.10 32.02 -8.72
CA ALA A 373 -28.10 32.53 -7.79
C ALA A 373 -27.98 31.64 -6.55
N PHE A 374 -29.10 31.08 -6.08
CA PHE A 374 -29.05 30.10 -4.99
C PHE A 374 -28.38 28.79 -5.40
N ALA A 375 -28.56 28.32 -6.64
CA ALA A 375 -27.87 27.13 -7.14
C ALA A 375 -26.33 27.35 -7.20
N GLU A 376 -25.87 28.57 -7.48
CA GLU A 376 -24.44 28.92 -7.36
C GLU A 376 -23.97 28.74 -5.90
N LEU A 377 -24.69 29.30 -4.91
CA LEU A 377 -24.40 29.09 -3.48
C LEU A 377 -24.41 27.61 -3.07
N MET A 378 -25.32 26.81 -3.65
CA MET A 378 -25.36 25.37 -3.39
C MET A 378 -24.09 24.67 -3.85
N ASN A 379 -23.58 25.01 -5.03
CA ASN A 379 -22.36 24.40 -5.55
C ASN A 379 -21.10 24.94 -4.83
N GLU A 380 -21.10 26.20 -4.42
CA GLU A 380 -20.05 26.76 -3.54
C GLU A 380 -20.01 26.02 -2.21
N LYS A 381 -21.15 25.86 -1.53
CA LYS A 381 -21.24 25.10 -0.28
C LYS A 381 -20.86 23.64 -0.49
N ALA A 382 -21.31 22.99 -1.57
CA ALA A 382 -20.93 21.61 -1.87
C ALA A 382 -19.41 21.48 -2.00
N LYS A 383 -18.76 22.41 -2.71
CA LYS A 383 -17.30 22.44 -2.83
C LYS A 383 -16.61 22.66 -1.48
N GLU A 384 -17.10 23.59 -0.65
CA GLU A 384 -16.59 23.82 0.71
C GLU A 384 -16.65 22.55 1.58
N LEU A 385 -17.68 21.74 1.39
CA LEU A 385 -17.86 20.47 2.11
C LEU A 385 -17.03 19.31 1.54
N GLY A 386 -16.27 19.54 0.46
CA GLY A 386 -15.45 18.53 -0.21
C GLY A 386 -16.23 17.64 -1.19
N CYS A 387 -17.42 18.04 -1.62
CA CYS A 387 -18.18 17.32 -2.64
C CYS A 387 -17.57 17.55 -4.03
N VAL A 388 -17.22 16.46 -4.72
CA VAL A 388 -16.54 16.51 -6.04
C VAL A 388 -17.33 15.83 -7.16
N ASP A 389 -18.38 15.08 -6.82
CA ASP A 389 -19.17 14.26 -7.74
C ASP A 389 -20.63 14.77 -7.89
N SER A 390 -20.91 15.99 -7.45
CA SER A 390 -22.26 16.56 -7.40
C SER A 390 -22.36 17.92 -8.07
N HIS A 391 -23.51 18.19 -8.67
CA HIS A 391 -23.89 19.51 -9.15
C HIS A 391 -25.38 19.76 -8.90
N PHE A 392 -25.69 20.93 -8.36
CA PHE A 392 -27.04 21.37 -8.02
C PHE A 392 -27.51 22.43 -9.00
N ALA A 393 -28.64 22.20 -9.67
CA ALA A 393 -29.24 23.15 -10.62
C ALA A 393 -30.44 23.91 -10.05
N ASN A 394 -31.06 23.41 -8.97
CA ASN A 394 -32.23 24.04 -8.35
C ASN A 394 -32.37 23.68 -6.85
N PRO A 395 -33.07 24.47 -6.03
CA PRO A 395 -33.15 24.25 -4.58
C PRO A 395 -34.08 23.09 -4.18
N SER A 396 -34.83 22.51 -5.13
CA SER A 396 -35.91 21.57 -4.84
C SER A 396 -35.54 20.11 -5.14
N GLY A 397 -34.60 19.88 -6.06
CA GLY A 397 -34.29 18.56 -6.61
C GLY A 397 -35.31 18.09 -7.65
N LEU A 398 -36.01 19.02 -8.32
CA LEU A 398 -36.74 18.71 -9.54
C LEU A 398 -35.76 18.32 -10.66
N ASN A 399 -36.25 17.57 -11.66
CA ASN A 399 -35.38 16.99 -12.68
C ASN A 399 -34.73 18.08 -13.55
N ASP A 400 -33.41 18.00 -13.69
CA ASP A 400 -32.61 18.79 -14.60
C ASP A 400 -31.40 17.93 -15.01
N GLU A 401 -30.95 18.04 -16.27
CA GLU A 401 -29.85 17.21 -16.78
C GLU A 401 -28.51 17.52 -16.09
N ASN A 402 -28.35 18.73 -15.56
CA ASN A 402 -27.20 19.13 -14.78
C ASN A 402 -27.42 18.94 -13.27
N HIS A 403 -28.48 18.26 -12.82
CA HIS A 403 -28.73 18.07 -11.40
C HIS A 403 -28.48 16.62 -10.99
N TYR A 404 -27.31 16.36 -10.41
CA TYR A 404 -26.86 15.04 -10.01
C TYR A 404 -26.07 15.09 -8.71
N VAL A 405 -26.08 13.97 -7.97
CA VAL A 405 -25.31 13.80 -6.73
C VAL A 405 -24.74 12.39 -6.65
N SER A 406 -23.68 12.23 -5.86
CA SER A 406 -23.20 10.91 -5.43
C SER A 406 -23.70 10.55 -4.02
N ALA A 407 -23.60 9.28 -3.63
CA ALA A 407 -23.99 8.86 -2.29
C ALA A 407 -23.01 9.41 -1.24
N TYR A 408 -21.73 9.48 -1.58
CA TYR A 408 -20.67 10.03 -0.73
C TYR A 408 -20.90 11.52 -0.45
N ASP A 409 -21.13 12.32 -1.49
CA ASP A 409 -21.35 13.76 -1.35
C ASP A 409 -22.62 14.07 -0.54
N MET A 410 -23.71 13.33 -0.78
CA MET A 410 -24.90 13.50 0.05
C MET A 410 -24.68 13.05 1.49
N ALA A 411 -23.78 12.11 1.77
CA ALA A 411 -23.42 11.76 3.14
C ALA A 411 -22.63 12.89 3.82
N LEU A 412 -21.69 13.54 3.11
CA LEU A 412 -20.98 14.73 3.60
C LEU A 412 -21.95 15.89 3.92
N ILE A 413 -22.83 16.22 2.97
CA ILE A 413 -23.86 17.26 3.12
C ILE A 413 -24.77 16.94 4.32
N THR A 414 -25.21 15.70 4.43
CA THR A 414 -26.13 15.28 5.50
C THR A 414 -25.42 15.31 6.86
N ARG A 415 -24.19 14.80 6.94
CA ARG A 415 -23.33 14.87 8.14
C ARG A 415 -23.20 16.31 8.62
N TYR A 416 -22.88 17.23 7.70
CA TYR A 416 -22.75 18.65 8.02
C TYR A 416 -24.08 19.27 8.49
N ALA A 417 -25.19 19.00 7.79
CA ALA A 417 -26.51 19.49 8.19
C ALA A 417 -26.90 19.02 9.59
N PHE A 418 -26.58 17.78 9.96
CA PHE A 418 -26.82 17.27 11.31
C PHE A 418 -25.93 17.94 12.38
N GLN A 419 -24.91 18.73 12.07
CA GLN A 419 -24.20 19.52 13.09
C GLN A 419 -25.03 20.73 13.56
N ASN A 420 -26.03 21.14 12.79
CA ASN A 420 -26.91 22.25 13.14
C ASN A 420 -28.12 21.76 13.97
N GLU A 421 -28.24 22.22 15.22
CA GLU A 421 -29.31 21.80 16.14
C GLU A 421 -30.72 22.16 15.64
N THR A 422 -30.88 23.29 14.94
CA THR A 422 -32.17 23.68 14.35
C THR A 422 -32.55 22.71 13.22
N PHE A 423 -31.58 22.31 12.39
CA PHE A 423 -31.83 21.27 11.38
C PHE A 423 -32.24 19.95 12.05
N ARG A 424 -31.55 19.52 13.12
CA ARG A 424 -31.92 18.31 13.89
C ARG A 424 -33.36 18.39 14.41
N GLU A 425 -33.75 19.53 14.99
CA GLU A 425 -35.11 19.75 15.49
C GLU A 425 -36.14 19.60 14.37
N ILE A 426 -35.95 20.27 13.24
CA ILE A 426 -36.90 20.22 12.12
C ILE A 426 -36.93 18.82 11.50
N ALA A 427 -35.77 18.20 11.24
CA ALA A 427 -35.67 16.89 10.60
C ALA A 427 -36.24 15.74 11.46
N SER A 428 -36.24 15.88 12.78
CA SER A 428 -36.85 14.92 13.73
C SER A 428 -38.34 15.17 13.98
N THR A 429 -38.88 16.31 13.57
CA THR A 429 -40.27 16.69 13.83
C THR A 429 -41.24 15.81 13.04
N THR A 430 -42.19 15.18 13.75
CA THR A 430 -43.18 14.27 13.14
C THR A 430 -44.51 14.96 12.77
N TYR A 431 -44.75 16.16 13.29
CA TYR A 431 -45.91 16.98 12.98
C TYR A 431 -45.61 18.46 13.24
N TYR A 432 -46.02 19.32 12.32
CA TYR A 432 -45.98 20.78 12.47
C TYR A 432 -47.25 21.39 11.89
N GLU A 433 -47.76 22.46 12.50
CA GLU A 433 -48.93 23.18 12.01
C GLU A 433 -48.47 24.49 11.37
N LEU A 434 -48.53 24.55 10.05
CA LEU A 434 -48.22 25.76 9.30
C LEU A 434 -49.32 26.81 9.51
N PRO A 435 -48.97 28.10 9.66
CA PRO A 435 -49.95 29.18 9.78
C PRO A 435 -50.91 29.27 8.58
N PRO A 436 -52.06 29.95 8.75
CA PRO A 436 -52.99 30.22 7.66
C PRO A 436 -52.35 30.88 6.43
N ASN A 437 -52.75 30.42 5.23
CA ASN A 437 -52.37 31.01 3.95
C ASN A 437 -53.59 31.11 3.02
N ALA A 438 -53.44 31.69 1.82
CA ALA A 438 -54.57 31.94 0.92
C ALA A 438 -55.38 30.68 0.56
N ARG A 439 -54.74 29.51 0.47
CA ARG A 439 -55.43 28.24 0.14
C ARG A 439 -55.84 27.44 1.37
N ASN A 440 -55.22 27.68 2.51
CA ASN A 440 -55.47 27.01 3.78
C ASN A 440 -55.77 28.07 4.87
N PRO A 441 -56.98 28.65 4.90
CA PRO A 441 -57.32 29.77 5.78
C PRO A 441 -57.34 29.42 7.28
N GLU A 442 -57.36 28.13 7.62
CA GLU A 442 -57.29 27.63 9.00
C GLU A 442 -55.89 27.11 9.38
N GLY A 443 -54.90 27.25 8.49
CA GLY A 443 -53.58 26.62 8.62
C GLY A 443 -53.53 25.21 8.02
N LEU A 444 -52.33 24.62 7.99
CA LEU A 444 -52.09 23.30 7.41
C LEU A 444 -51.17 22.44 8.28
N GLY A 445 -51.70 21.33 8.78
CA GLY A 445 -50.88 20.29 9.42
C GLY A 445 -50.01 19.55 8.41
N VAL A 446 -48.70 19.49 8.65
CA VAL A 446 -47.72 18.77 7.84
C VAL A 446 -46.99 17.71 8.66
N SER A 447 -46.63 16.61 7.98
CA SER A 447 -45.89 15.49 8.56
C SER A 447 -44.86 14.99 7.55
N PRO A 448 -43.69 14.48 8.00
CA PRO A 448 -42.59 14.06 7.14
C PRO A 448 -43.01 12.95 6.17
N GLY A 449 -42.43 12.91 4.98
CA GLY A 449 -42.57 11.76 4.07
C GLY A 449 -41.86 10.49 4.57
N ASN A 450 -40.81 10.67 5.38
CA ASN A 450 -40.01 9.59 5.96
C ASN A 450 -40.84 8.73 6.92
N LYS A 451 -40.98 7.44 6.61
CA LYS A 451 -41.72 6.48 7.44
C LYS A 451 -40.95 6.04 8.68
N MET A 452 -39.61 6.10 8.67
CA MET A 452 -38.78 5.59 9.76
C MET A 452 -38.92 6.39 11.06
N VAL A 453 -39.34 7.66 10.99
CA VAL A 453 -39.60 8.50 12.17
C VAL A 453 -41.04 8.36 12.71
N LYS A 454 -41.91 7.61 12.03
CA LYS A 454 -43.35 7.53 12.36
C LYS A 454 -43.71 6.23 13.07
N LYS A 455 -43.95 6.29 14.38
CA LYS A 455 -44.28 5.15 15.26
C LYS A 455 -45.41 4.23 14.78
N ASN A 456 -46.30 4.71 13.92
CA ASN A 456 -47.44 3.96 13.38
C ASN A 456 -47.14 3.26 12.04
N PHE A 457 -45.90 3.33 11.53
CA PHE A 457 -45.46 2.63 10.33
C PHE A 457 -44.58 1.41 10.69
N PRO A 458 -44.65 0.31 9.94
CA PRO A 458 -43.80 -0.87 10.19
C PRO A 458 -42.31 -0.59 9.97
N GLU A 459 -41.96 0.42 9.16
CA GLU A 459 -40.58 0.84 8.94
C GLU A 459 -40.03 1.71 10.08
N TYR A 460 -40.83 2.03 11.11
CA TYR A 460 -40.38 2.86 12.24
C TYR A 460 -39.14 2.30 12.92
N ARG A 461 -38.20 3.20 13.21
CA ARG A 461 -36.96 2.92 13.93
C ARG A 461 -36.77 3.94 15.06
N PRO A 462 -36.63 3.51 16.33
CA PRO A 462 -36.48 4.42 17.45
C PRO A 462 -35.13 5.15 17.47
N ASP A 463 -34.13 4.59 16.80
CA ASP A 463 -32.78 5.13 16.62
C ASP A 463 -32.68 6.18 15.50
N VAL A 464 -33.68 6.30 14.63
CA VAL A 464 -33.67 7.29 13.55
C VAL A 464 -34.01 8.67 14.11
N ILE A 465 -33.09 9.62 13.94
CA ILE A 465 -33.19 10.99 14.44
C ILE A 465 -33.62 12.00 13.37
N GLY A 466 -33.72 11.59 12.11
CA GLY A 466 -34.20 12.44 11.03
C GLY A 466 -33.77 11.96 9.66
N GLY A 467 -34.13 12.73 8.64
CA GLY A 467 -33.69 12.46 7.26
C GLY A 467 -34.66 12.98 6.21
N LYS A 468 -34.37 12.69 4.95
CA LYS A 468 -35.15 13.18 3.82
C LYS A 468 -35.35 12.10 2.77
N THR A 469 -36.61 11.94 2.34
CA THR A 469 -37.00 11.08 1.21
C THR A 469 -37.01 11.89 -0.09
N GLY A 470 -36.75 11.23 -1.22
CA GLY A 470 -36.95 11.77 -2.56
C GLY A 470 -37.53 10.72 -3.51
N TYR A 471 -38.28 11.20 -4.49
CA TYR A 471 -38.72 10.39 -5.62
C TYR A 471 -38.92 11.25 -6.87
N THR A 472 -38.37 10.80 -8.01
CA THR A 472 -38.81 11.20 -9.35
C THR A 472 -38.78 9.96 -10.25
N SER A 473 -39.33 10.05 -11.46
CA SER A 473 -39.26 8.96 -12.43
C SER A 473 -37.83 8.59 -12.85
N ILE A 474 -36.90 9.54 -12.78
CA ILE A 474 -35.49 9.35 -13.15
C ILE A 474 -34.67 8.94 -11.91
N ALA A 475 -34.89 9.58 -10.77
CA ALA A 475 -34.17 9.28 -9.53
C ALA A 475 -34.58 7.95 -8.89
N LEU A 476 -35.74 7.40 -9.25
CA LEU A 476 -36.46 6.40 -8.46
C LEU A 476 -36.55 6.86 -7.00
N ASN A 477 -36.51 5.95 -6.02
CA ASN A 477 -36.54 6.35 -4.62
C ASN A 477 -35.13 6.67 -4.11
N THR A 478 -35.01 7.78 -3.41
CA THR A 478 -33.81 8.20 -2.69
C THR A 478 -34.12 8.45 -1.22
N LEU A 479 -33.15 8.19 -0.34
CA LEU A 479 -33.33 8.36 1.09
C LEU A 479 -31.99 8.69 1.76
N VAL A 480 -31.98 9.75 2.55
CA VAL A 480 -30.91 10.05 3.52
C VAL A 480 -31.47 9.94 4.92
N ILE A 481 -30.74 9.31 5.84
CA ILE A 481 -31.13 9.13 7.24
C ILE A 481 -29.94 9.45 8.14
N GLY A 482 -30.21 10.18 9.22
CA GLY A 482 -29.36 10.20 10.41
C GLY A 482 -29.99 9.31 11.48
N ALA A 483 -29.18 8.47 12.12
CA ALA A 483 -29.60 7.62 13.22
C ALA A 483 -28.55 7.62 14.32
N ARG A 484 -28.95 7.46 15.57
CA ARG A 484 -28.06 7.44 16.73
C ARG A 484 -28.41 6.30 17.68
N GLN A 485 -27.38 5.54 18.08
CA GLN A 485 -27.44 4.60 19.19
C GLN A 485 -26.27 4.90 20.12
N ASP A 486 -26.57 5.18 21.38
CA ASP A 486 -25.60 5.64 22.38
C ASP A 486 -24.78 6.83 21.83
N ASP A 487 -23.46 6.72 21.83
CA ASP A 487 -22.54 7.76 21.31
C ASP A 487 -22.23 7.61 19.81
N THR A 488 -22.79 6.61 19.12
CA THR A 488 -22.53 6.36 17.70
C THR A 488 -23.67 6.95 16.88
N GLU A 489 -23.32 7.85 15.96
CA GLU A 489 -24.27 8.43 15.02
C GLU A 489 -23.86 8.06 13.60
N LEU A 490 -24.81 7.52 12.83
CA LEU A 490 -24.60 7.06 11.48
C LEU A 490 -25.42 7.87 10.50
N ILE A 491 -24.80 8.22 9.38
CA ILE A 491 -25.45 8.76 8.19
C ILE A 491 -25.54 7.64 7.16
N THR A 492 -26.73 7.43 6.62
CA THR A 492 -26.93 6.50 5.50
C THR A 492 -27.57 7.22 4.33
N VAL A 493 -27.07 6.95 3.13
CA VAL A 493 -27.67 7.40 1.87
C VAL A 493 -27.95 6.19 1.01
N VAL A 494 -29.13 6.15 0.40
CA VAL A 494 -29.54 5.16 -0.60
C VAL A 494 -30.07 5.90 -1.82
N LEU A 495 -29.51 5.62 -2.99
CA LEU A 495 -29.87 6.26 -4.25
C LEU A 495 -30.41 5.24 -5.25
N HIS A 496 -31.29 5.70 -6.14
CA HIS A 496 -31.83 4.93 -7.26
C HIS A 496 -32.39 3.56 -6.85
N SER A 497 -33.21 3.56 -5.80
CA SER A 497 -33.82 2.34 -5.25
C SER A 497 -35.20 2.07 -5.83
N ASN A 498 -35.44 0.80 -6.20
CA ASN A 498 -36.73 0.34 -6.72
C ASN A 498 -37.49 -0.50 -5.67
N GLY A 499 -38.17 0.18 -4.75
CA GLY A 499 -39.05 -0.47 -3.77
C GLY A 499 -38.36 -1.09 -2.55
N THR A 500 -37.04 -0.97 -2.44
CA THR A 500 -36.23 -1.55 -1.35
C THR A 500 -35.66 -0.51 -0.39
N THR A 501 -35.94 0.77 -0.61
CA THR A 501 -35.23 1.90 0.01
C THR A 501 -35.20 1.83 1.52
N TYR A 502 -36.35 1.55 2.16
CA TYR A 502 -36.44 1.42 3.61
C TYR A 502 -35.79 0.13 4.12
N SER A 503 -35.95 -1.00 3.43
CA SER A 503 -35.30 -2.25 3.85
C SER A 503 -33.79 -2.21 3.70
N ASP A 504 -33.28 -1.61 2.61
CA ASP A 504 -31.85 -1.40 2.38
C ASP A 504 -31.28 -0.48 3.47
N THR A 505 -31.94 0.65 3.72
CA THR A 505 -31.53 1.58 4.79
C THR A 505 -31.53 0.92 6.17
N SER A 506 -32.53 0.11 6.49
CA SER A 506 -32.54 -0.64 7.76
C SER A 506 -31.39 -1.64 7.85
N ARG A 507 -31.06 -2.37 6.77
CA ARG A 507 -29.92 -3.30 6.76
C ARG A 507 -28.60 -2.56 6.95
N LEU A 508 -28.45 -1.39 6.34
CA LEU A 508 -27.28 -0.53 6.48
C LEU A 508 -27.11 -0.01 7.91
N LEU A 509 -28.18 0.48 8.54
CA LEU A 509 -28.16 0.91 9.94
C LEU A 509 -27.88 -0.25 10.89
N ASP A 510 -28.51 -1.40 10.67
CA ASP A 510 -28.29 -2.59 11.48
C ASP A 510 -26.84 -3.06 11.39
N PHE A 511 -26.28 -3.08 10.17
CA PHE A 511 -24.87 -3.38 9.96
C PHE A 511 -23.96 -2.41 10.71
N GLY A 512 -24.19 -1.09 10.59
CA GLY A 512 -23.36 -0.10 11.26
C GLY A 512 -23.38 -0.26 12.78
N PHE A 513 -24.57 -0.28 13.40
CA PHE A 513 -24.68 -0.36 14.86
C PHE A 513 -24.28 -1.72 15.45
N GLN A 514 -24.50 -2.83 14.73
CA GLN A 514 -24.12 -4.16 15.23
C GLN A 514 -22.61 -4.40 15.18
N ASN A 515 -21.91 -3.70 14.28
CA ASN A 515 -20.51 -3.96 14.00
C ASN A 515 -19.56 -2.87 14.48
N PHE A 516 -20.01 -1.63 14.68
CA PHE A 516 -19.13 -0.50 14.95
C PHE A 516 -19.58 0.34 16.16
N ARG A 517 -18.60 0.98 16.80
CA ARG A 517 -18.80 1.98 17.85
C ARG A 517 -17.89 3.17 17.67
N SER A 518 -18.41 4.36 17.99
CA SER A 518 -17.63 5.58 18.04
C SER A 518 -16.83 5.66 19.34
N VAL A 519 -15.51 5.83 19.24
CA VAL A 519 -14.55 5.87 20.35
C VAL A 519 -13.96 7.28 20.48
N PRO A 520 -14.06 7.94 21.65
CA PRO A 520 -13.47 9.26 21.85
C PRO A 520 -11.95 9.17 21.88
N LEU A 521 -11.25 10.14 21.29
CA LEU A 521 -9.79 10.21 21.39
C LEU A 521 -9.34 10.69 22.77
N ALA A 522 -10.12 11.57 23.40
CA ALA A 522 -9.85 12.06 24.74
C ALA A 522 -9.68 10.89 25.74
N GLY A 523 -8.50 10.79 26.34
CA GLY A 523 -8.14 9.75 27.30
C GLY A 523 -7.68 8.42 26.70
N ASN A 524 -7.86 8.20 25.39
CA ASN A 524 -7.35 7.03 24.68
C ASN A 524 -6.03 7.33 23.95
N ASP A 525 -5.91 8.49 23.31
CA ASP A 525 -4.65 8.93 22.69
C ASP A 525 -3.91 9.96 23.55
N THR A 526 -2.69 9.61 23.96
CA THR A 526 -1.74 10.46 24.68
C THR A 526 -0.45 10.72 23.89
N SER A 527 -0.35 10.20 22.67
CA SER A 527 0.87 10.26 21.84
C SER A 527 1.26 11.69 21.45
N TRP A 528 0.28 12.60 21.35
CA TRP A 528 0.49 14.02 21.06
C TRP A 528 1.21 14.78 22.18
N GLU A 529 1.15 14.32 23.43
CA GLU A 529 1.90 14.94 24.54
C GLU A 529 3.41 14.89 24.28
N GLN A 530 3.89 13.83 23.62
CA GLN A 530 5.30 13.69 23.25
C GLN A 530 5.71 14.64 22.13
N LEU A 531 4.83 14.89 21.15
CA LEU A 531 5.06 15.87 20.07
C LEU A 531 5.16 17.30 20.62
N SER A 532 4.40 17.62 21.65
CA SER A 532 4.48 18.92 22.33
C SER A 532 5.85 19.20 22.97
N SER A 533 6.68 18.18 23.17
CA SER A 533 8.02 18.32 23.74
C SER A 533 9.13 18.40 22.69
N SER A 534 8.88 17.95 21.45
CA SER A 534 9.87 17.83 20.37
C SER A 534 9.71 18.88 19.25
N LEU A 535 8.56 19.57 19.18
CA LEU A 535 8.31 20.58 18.15
C LEU A 535 8.94 21.93 18.52
N THR A 536 9.65 22.55 17.58
CA THR A 536 10.04 23.96 17.68
C THR A 536 9.22 24.78 16.70
N ILE A 537 8.40 25.69 17.21
CA ILE A 537 7.66 26.65 16.37
C ILE A 537 8.50 27.92 16.28
N ALA A 538 8.94 28.28 15.07
CA ALA A 538 9.79 29.46 14.82
C ALA A 538 11.09 29.52 15.67
N GLY A 539 11.70 28.37 15.95
CA GLY A 539 12.94 28.28 16.74
C GLY A 539 12.75 28.46 18.25
N LEU A 540 11.52 28.53 18.74
CA LEU A 540 11.21 28.46 20.17
C LEU A 540 10.78 27.03 20.52
N PRO A 541 11.35 26.43 21.59
CA PRO A 541 10.86 25.16 22.10
C PRO A 541 9.42 25.33 22.60
N THR A 542 8.51 24.45 22.19
CA THR A 542 7.08 24.44 22.56
C THR A 542 6.82 24.41 24.08
N SER A 543 7.85 24.17 24.91
CA SER A 543 7.85 24.43 26.35
C SER A 543 7.42 25.85 26.77
N GLN A 544 7.38 26.82 25.83
CA GLN A 544 6.87 28.19 26.03
C GLN A 544 5.76 28.59 25.04
N ALA A 545 5.29 27.67 24.19
CA ALA A 545 4.24 27.88 23.20
C ALA A 545 2.86 27.47 23.76
N PRO A 546 1.74 27.93 23.17
CA PRO A 546 0.43 27.40 23.51
C PRO A 546 0.43 25.87 23.38
N ALA A 547 -0.15 25.18 24.36
CA ALA A 547 -0.16 23.72 24.39
C ALA A 547 -0.82 23.20 23.10
N LEU A 548 -0.18 22.23 22.45
CA LEU A 548 -0.81 21.51 21.35
C LEU A 548 -1.99 20.73 21.91
N THR A 549 -3.15 20.90 21.29
CA THR A 549 -4.38 20.23 21.69
C THR A 549 -4.96 19.49 20.50
N VAL A 550 -5.25 18.21 20.68
CA VAL A 550 -6.20 17.52 19.81
C VAL A 550 -7.59 17.95 20.25
N ASP A 551 -8.48 18.22 19.29
CA ASP A 551 -9.87 18.55 19.59
C ASP A 551 -10.46 17.47 20.54
N PRO A 552 -10.90 17.84 21.76
CA PRO A 552 -11.37 16.89 22.76
C PRO A 552 -12.63 16.14 22.31
N ASP A 553 -13.38 16.69 21.34
CA ASP A 553 -14.57 16.08 20.77
C ASP A 553 -14.25 15.15 19.58
N SER A 554 -12.98 15.05 19.17
CA SER A 554 -12.57 14.13 18.10
C SER A 554 -12.80 12.67 18.49
N ARG A 555 -13.36 11.92 17.54
CA ARG A 555 -13.68 10.51 17.68
C ARG A 555 -13.23 9.74 16.45
N ILE A 556 -12.91 8.47 16.67
CA ILE A 556 -12.72 7.50 15.59
C ILE A 556 -13.80 6.43 15.70
N VAL A 557 -14.01 5.65 14.64
CA VAL A 557 -14.93 4.53 14.65
C VAL A 557 -14.16 3.22 14.54
N LEU A 558 -14.50 2.27 15.40
CA LEU A 558 -13.85 0.97 15.46
C LEU A 558 -14.89 -0.16 15.45
N PRO A 559 -14.56 -1.33 14.88
CA PRO A 559 -15.36 -2.54 15.08
C PRO A 559 -15.60 -2.81 16.57
N ASN A 560 -16.77 -3.33 16.93
CA ASN A 560 -17.25 -3.50 18.31
C ASN A 560 -16.35 -4.36 19.19
N HIS A 561 -15.46 -5.16 18.61
CA HIS A 561 -14.53 -6.02 19.34
C HIS A 561 -13.07 -5.49 19.32
N ALA A 562 -12.77 -4.49 18.49
CA ALA A 562 -11.45 -3.90 18.36
C ALA A 562 -11.21 -2.88 19.47
N GLU A 563 -10.01 -2.88 20.04
CA GLU A 563 -9.59 -1.91 21.04
C GLU A 563 -8.78 -0.76 20.42
N PHE A 564 -8.75 0.39 21.10
CA PHE A 564 -8.06 1.58 20.57
C PHE A 564 -6.56 1.36 20.38
N ASP A 565 -5.92 0.56 21.23
CA ASP A 565 -4.48 0.27 21.19
C ASP A 565 -4.06 -0.60 19.99
N GLU A 566 -5.04 -1.17 19.26
CA GLU A 566 -4.82 -1.88 18.00
C GLU A 566 -4.72 -0.92 16.79
N THR A 567 -5.01 0.37 16.99
CA THR A 567 -4.90 1.38 15.94
C THR A 567 -3.46 1.85 15.75
N THR A 568 -3.14 2.27 14.52
CA THR A 568 -1.91 2.99 14.18
C THR A 568 -2.26 4.40 13.74
N SER A 569 -1.45 5.40 14.11
CA SER A 569 -1.65 6.79 13.69
C SER A 569 -0.56 7.28 12.73
N GLN A 570 -0.94 8.15 11.80
CA GLN A 570 -0.03 8.87 10.92
C GLN A 570 -0.36 10.37 10.97
N ILE A 571 0.67 11.20 10.94
CA ILE A 571 0.51 12.66 11.03
C ILE A 571 0.81 13.27 9.67
N SER A 572 -0.16 14.00 9.13
CA SER A 572 0.00 14.83 7.94
C SER A 572 0.03 16.30 8.34
N PHE A 573 1.01 17.04 7.80
CA PHE A 573 1.04 18.51 7.89
C PHE A 573 0.42 19.17 6.64
N ASP A 574 0.06 18.35 5.64
CA ASP A 574 -0.71 18.81 4.50
C ASP A 574 -2.19 18.85 4.92
N LEU A 575 -2.72 20.07 5.04
CA LEU A 575 -4.06 20.32 5.54
C LEU A 575 -4.99 20.61 4.36
N PRO A 576 -6.09 19.87 4.21
CA PRO A 576 -7.07 20.14 3.16
C PRO A 576 -7.75 21.51 3.37
N GLU A 577 -8.35 22.08 2.32
CA GLU A 577 -9.01 23.40 2.36
C GLU A 577 -10.10 23.51 3.45
N ASN A 578 -10.68 22.39 3.88
CA ASN A 578 -11.70 22.31 4.92
C ASN A 578 -11.14 22.07 6.34
N ALA A 579 -9.81 22.07 6.53
CA ALA A 579 -9.21 21.95 7.85
C ALA A 579 -9.57 23.17 8.74
N PRO A 580 -9.72 22.99 10.06
CA PRO A 580 -9.96 24.11 10.98
C PRO A 580 -8.88 25.21 10.85
N GLU A 581 -9.25 26.49 10.97
CA GLU A 581 -8.32 27.62 10.79
C GLU A 581 -7.07 27.57 11.69
N ASN A 582 -7.17 26.91 12.86
CA ASN A 582 -6.08 26.74 13.82
C ASN A 582 -5.44 25.35 13.81
N ALA A 583 -5.79 24.50 12.84
CA ALA A 583 -5.16 23.21 12.63
C ALA A 583 -3.72 23.40 12.15
N ILE A 584 -2.83 22.59 12.68
CA ILE A 584 -1.42 22.54 12.29
C ILE A 584 -1.03 21.19 11.69
N ALA A 585 -1.80 20.14 11.96
CA ALA A 585 -1.62 18.81 11.40
C ALA A 585 -2.93 18.01 11.52
N ALA A 586 -3.11 17.04 10.63
CA ALA A 586 -4.10 15.98 10.72
C ALA A 586 -3.46 14.71 11.28
N ILE A 587 -4.13 14.04 12.22
CA ILE A 587 -3.74 12.73 12.73
C ILE A 587 -4.75 11.72 12.20
N HIS A 588 -4.31 10.88 11.26
CA HIS A 588 -5.10 9.81 10.67
C HIS A 588 -4.90 8.53 11.48
N TYR A 589 -5.99 7.94 11.96
CA TYR A 589 -5.98 6.68 12.70
C TYR A 589 -6.44 5.55 11.78
N PHE A 590 -5.74 4.43 11.84
CA PHE A 590 -6.02 3.25 11.01
C PHE A 590 -6.16 2.00 11.88
N LEU A 591 -7.09 1.13 11.54
CA LEU A 591 -7.14 -0.25 12.02
C LEU A 591 -6.74 -1.16 10.85
N GLY A 592 -5.52 -1.71 10.89
CA GLY A 592 -4.96 -2.41 9.75
C GLY A 592 -4.74 -1.46 8.56
N SER A 593 -5.50 -1.65 7.47
CA SER A 593 -5.50 -0.77 6.29
C SER A 593 -6.72 0.17 6.21
N HIS A 594 -7.71 0.02 7.10
CA HIS A 594 -8.91 0.85 7.07
C HIS A 594 -8.71 2.08 7.93
N GLU A 595 -9.01 3.26 7.36
CA GLU A 595 -9.00 4.50 8.12
C GLU A 595 -10.17 4.51 9.11
N ALA A 596 -9.86 4.54 10.40
CA ALA A 596 -10.82 4.59 11.50
C ALA A 596 -11.29 6.02 11.80
N GLY A 597 -10.56 7.04 11.35
CA GLY A 597 -10.95 8.44 11.46
C GLY A 597 -9.76 9.38 11.51
N THR A 598 -10.04 10.67 11.41
CA THR A 598 -9.03 11.73 11.45
C THR A 598 -9.31 12.68 12.61
N ALA A 599 -8.26 13.18 13.25
CA ALA A 599 -8.33 14.24 14.25
C ALA A 599 -7.43 15.42 13.89
N TRP A 600 -7.83 16.61 14.30
CA TRP A 600 -7.06 17.82 14.05
C TRP A 600 -6.19 18.16 15.26
N LEU A 601 -4.89 18.30 15.03
CA LEU A 601 -3.97 18.88 15.98
C LEU A 601 -4.02 20.40 15.83
N THR A 602 -4.35 21.10 16.91
CA THR A 602 -4.52 22.55 16.92
C THR A 602 -3.60 23.21 17.95
N LEU A 603 -3.31 24.49 17.75
CA LEU A 603 -2.63 25.31 18.76
C LEU A 603 -3.66 25.80 19.79
N GLY A 604 -3.57 25.29 21.02
CA GLY A 604 -4.51 25.59 22.08
C GLY A 604 -4.37 27.02 22.60
N THR A 605 -5.43 27.83 22.49
CA THR A 605 -5.72 28.80 23.53
C THR A 605 -6.47 28.03 24.62
N ASN A 606 -5.94 28.00 25.85
CA ASN A 606 -6.65 27.32 26.94
C ASN A 606 -8.08 27.86 27.01
N ALA A 607 -9.05 26.96 26.82
CA ALA A 607 -10.46 27.24 26.97
C ALA A 607 -10.75 27.68 28.42
N SER A 608 -10.62 28.98 28.67
CA SER A 608 -11.26 29.71 29.78
C SER A 608 -10.87 31.19 29.86
N ASP A 609 -9.88 31.70 29.11
CA ASP A 609 -9.59 33.14 29.15
C ASP A 609 -8.87 33.67 27.91
N SER A 610 -9.27 34.88 27.53
CA SER A 610 -8.54 35.90 26.75
C SER A 610 -8.86 36.09 25.26
N THR A 611 -9.54 37.22 25.04
CA THR A 611 -9.62 38.08 23.87
C THR A 611 -8.27 38.72 23.51
N SER A 612 -7.20 37.93 23.33
CA SER A 612 -5.92 38.44 22.83
C SER A 612 -5.53 37.75 21.52
N PRO A 613 -5.38 38.51 20.42
CA PRO A 613 -5.03 37.92 19.14
C PRO A 613 -3.62 37.32 19.19
N ILE A 614 -3.44 36.23 18.46
CA ILE A 614 -2.15 35.63 18.12
C ILE A 614 -1.20 36.76 17.71
N PRO A 615 0.02 36.85 18.26
CA PRO A 615 0.98 37.86 17.83
C PRO A 615 1.18 37.70 16.32
N ALA A 616 0.89 38.75 15.53
CA ALA A 616 0.95 38.74 14.07
C ALA A 616 2.26 38.16 13.49
N LYS A 617 3.32 38.15 14.29
CA LYS A 617 4.63 37.54 14.00
C LYS A 617 4.63 36.01 13.88
N LEU A 618 3.63 35.29 14.41
CA LEU A 618 3.47 33.84 14.24
C LEU A 618 2.68 33.48 12.96
N LEU A 619 1.82 34.39 12.48
CA LEU A 619 1.04 34.22 11.25
C LEU A 619 1.81 34.64 9.98
N GLU A 620 2.87 35.44 10.11
CA GLU A 620 3.72 35.88 8.99
C GLU A 620 4.80 34.88 8.56
N ILE A 621 4.90 33.72 9.21
CA ILE A 621 5.89 32.70 8.87
C ILE A 621 5.20 31.72 7.90
N ALA A 622 5.65 31.75 6.64
CA ALA A 622 5.13 30.91 5.56
C ALA A 622 5.06 29.42 5.97
N PRO A 623 4.10 28.65 5.42
CA PRO A 623 3.90 27.22 5.71
C PRO A 623 5.16 26.36 5.52
N ASP A 624 6.16 26.85 4.77
CA ASP A 624 7.44 26.18 4.53
C ASP A 624 8.39 26.06 5.74
N THR A 625 8.01 26.59 6.92
CA THR A 625 8.92 26.64 8.09
C THR A 625 8.50 25.75 9.26
N ILE A 626 7.39 25.02 9.15
CA ILE A 626 6.94 24.06 10.17
C ILE A 626 7.44 22.66 9.82
N ALA A 627 8.76 22.45 9.81
CA ALA A 627 9.40 21.13 9.96
C ALA A 627 10.92 21.28 9.90
N GLN A 628 11.57 21.44 11.05
CA GLN A 628 12.89 20.85 11.25
C GLN A 628 12.85 20.03 12.54
N VAL A 629 12.55 18.74 12.38
CA VAL A 629 12.77 17.75 13.42
C VAL A 629 14.22 17.26 13.26
N ASP A 630 15.15 17.81 14.05
CA ASP A 630 16.55 17.34 14.11
C ASP A 630 16.60 16.15 15.09
N PHE A 631 16.51 14.93 14.58
CA PHE A 631 16.94 13.76 15.34
C PHE A 631 18.47 13.70 15.27
N LYS A 632 19.14 14.29 16.28
CA LYS A 632 20.55 14.02 16.54
C LYS A 632 20.73 13.18 17.79
N ASP A 633 21.43 12.08 17.57
CA ASP A 633 21.92 11.11 18.54
C ASP A 633 22.55 11.75 19.80
N GLU A 634 22.10 11.31 20.98
CA GLU A 634 22.91 11.37 22.20
C GLU A 634 23.15 9.96 22.73
N GLU A 635 24.10 9.24 22.12
CA GLU A 635 24.89 8.22 22.82
C GLU A 635 26.35 8.32 22.37
N GLU A 636 27.09 9.28 22.95
CA GLU A 636 28.51 9.11 23.32
C GLU A 636 29.01 10.38 24.04
N LYS A 637 29.03 10.32 25.39
CA LYS A 637 30.03 10.97 26.27
C LYS A 637 29.72 10.68 27.74
N GLN A 638 30.16 9.53 28.22
CA GLN A 638 30.58 9.39 29.61
C GLN A 638 32.01 8.86 29.62
N GLU A 639 32.97 9.78 29.62
CA GLU A 639 34.18 9.68 30.43
C GLU A 639 34.93 11.03 30.40
N GLY A 640 35.13 11.59 31.59
CA GLY A 640 36.21 12.53 31.88
C GLY A 640 35.95 14.02 31.59
N ASN A 641 35.57 14.77 32.62
CA ASN A 641 36.42 15.90 32.99
C ASN A 641 36.27 16.28 34.47
N GLU A 642 37.32 15.93 35.21
CA GLU A 642 37.68 16.54 36.49
C GLU A 642 37.90 18.04 36.27
N ALA A 643 37.14 18.86 36.99
CA ALA A 643 37.37 20.29 37.05
C ALA A 643 38.55 20.59 37.98
N SER A 644 39.58 21.22 37.40
CA SER A 644 40.65 21.86 38.14
C SER A 644 40.11 23.03 38.96
N ALA A 645 40.25 22.96 40.28
CA ALA A 645 40.34 24.14 41.12
C ALA A 645 41.31 23.83 42.25
N SER A 646 42.55 24.32 42.14
CA SER A 646 43.44 24.47 43.27
C SER A 646 43.99 25.89 43.27
N GLN A 647 43.65 26.62 44.33
CA GLN A 647 44.48 27.69 44.87
C GLN A 647 44.60 27.47 46.38
N GLU A 648 45.85 27.32 46.78
CA GLU A 648 46.50 27.82 47.99
C GLU A 648 46.00 27.40 49.39
N ALA A 649 46.90 26.62 50.01
CA ALA A 649 47.64 27.00 51.22
C ALA A 649 47.15 26.44 52.57
N ALA A 650 48.00 25.51 53.04
CA ALA A 650 48.76 25.59 54.29
C ALA A 650 48.28 24.78 55.50
N ALA A 651 49.28 24.09 56.05
CA ALA A 651 49.44 23.59 57.43
C ALA A 651 48.54 22.39 57.80
N SER A 652 49.02 21.32 58.42
CA SER A 652 50.29 21.02 59.10
C SER A 652 50.17 19.61 59.67
N GLN A 653 51.29 18.88 59.75
CA GLN A 653 51.65 17.90 60.81
C GLN A 653 50.77 16.63 60.90
N ASP A 654 51.24 15.43 61.19
CA ASP A 654 52.53 14.87 61.63
C ASP A 654 52.42 13.33 61.52
N GLY A 655 53.58 12.64 61.48
CA GLY A 655 53.74 11.23 61.88
C GLY A 655 53.62 10.21 60.74
N GLU A 656 54.72 9.69 60.17
CA GLU A 656 55.47 8.50 60.65
C GLU A 656 54.58 7.27 60.94
N SER A 657 54.91 6.03 60.61
CA SER A 657 55.95 5.36 59.82
C SER A 657 55.66 3.85 59.99
N GLN A 658 56.09 3.01 59.01
CA GLN A 658 56.56 1.62 59.22
C GLN A 658 55.54 0.57 59.73
N LYS A 659 55.66 -0.76 59.56
CA LYS A 659 56.38 -1.76 58.75
C LYS A 659 55.89 -3.13 59.29
N GLU A 660 56.14 -4.20 58.52
CA GLU A 660 56.48 -5.57 59.00
C GLU A 660 55.35 -6.40 59.67
N ASP A 661 54.93 -7.51 59.04
CA ASP A 661 55.49 -8.89 59.12
C ASP A 661 54.96 -9.70 60.32
N GLY A 662 54.58 -10.97 60.06
CA GLY A 662 54.73 -12.05 61.05
C GLY A 662 53.52 -12.94 61.36
N MET A 663 53.54 -14.13 60.75
CA MET A 663 53.52 -15.45 61.41
C MET A 663 52.24 -16.03 62.08
N GLU A 664 51.84 -17.19 61.50
CA GLU A 664 51.12 -18.41 61.97
C GLU A 664 51.08 -18.81 63.47
N PRO A 665 50.40 -19.93 63.90
CA PRO A 665 49.31 -20.74 63.30
C PRO A 665 48.20 -21.20 64.32
N GLY A 666 47.13 -21.87 63.84
CA GLY A 666 46.19 -22.59 64.71
C GLY A 666 45.03 -23.34 64.02
N THR A 667 45.06 -24.67 64.10
CA THR A 667 44.12 -25.76 63.68
C THR A 667 42.62 -25.54 64.03
N ASN A 668 41.56 -26.15 63.44
CA ASN A 668 41.35 -27.49 62.88
C ASN A 668 39.96 -27.64 62.17
N ARG A 669 39.89 -28.46 61.12
CA ARG A 669 38.77 -29.32 60.58
C ARG A 669 37.39 -28.75 60.19
N SER A 670 37.04 -28.86 58.89
CA SER A 670 36.16 -29.94 58.36
C SER A 670 35.97 -29.94 56.81
N LYS A 671 36.24 -31.11 56.20
CA LYS A 671 35.70 -31.74 54.96
C LYS A 671 35.60 -30.98 53.60
N ALA A 672 36.40 -31.44 52.63
CA ALA A 672 36.22 -31.33 51.17
C ALA A 672 35.14 -32.32 50.64
N PRO A 673 34.66 -32.31 49.36
CA PRO A 673 35.41 -32.25 48.07
C PRO A 673 34.79 -31.23 47.06
N ALA A 674 35.18 -30.95 45.82
CA ALA A 674 36.35 -31.15 44.94
C ALA A 674 36.10 -30.30 43.66
N GLN A 675 37.11 -29.55 43.17
CA GLN A 675 37.11 -28.89 41.85
C GLN A 675 37.50 -29.87 40.73
N ALA A 676 36.87 -29.78 39.55
CA ALA A 676 37.50 -30.09 38.26
C ALA A 676 36.70 -29.56 37.04
N ASP A 677 37.46 -29.19 35.99
CA ASP A 677 37.11 -29.02 34.57
C ASP A 677 36.49 -27.70 34.05
N ALA A 678 37.32 -26.65 33.97
CA ALA A 678 37.13 -25.50 33.06
C ALA A 678 38.10 -25.52 31.84
N SER A 679 39.05 -26.45 31.75
CA SER A 679 40.14 -26.39 30.74
C SER A 679 39.92 -27.25 29.48
N LYS A 680 38.71 -27.75 29.22
CA LYS A 680 38.40 -28.60 28.04
C LYS A 680 37.58 -27.92 26.94
N ALA A 681 36.89 -26.81 27.24
CA ALA A 681 36.04 -26.12 26.27
C ALA A 681 36.85 -25.30 25.24
N ASP A 682 37.91 -24.60 25.68
CA ASP A 682 38.70 -23.71 24.81
C ASP A 682 39.63 -24.44 23.84
N LYS A 683 40.04 -25.68 24.16
CA LYS A 683 40.82 -26.50 23.22
C LYS A 683 39.96 -27.13 22.12
N ALA A 684 38.67 -27.35 22.36
CA ALA A 684 37.77 -27.98 21.41
C ALA A 684 37.29 -26.99 20.32
N SER A 685 37.03 -25.73 20.67
CA SER A 685 36.59 -24.68 19.74
C SER A 685 37.67 -24.29 18.71
N ASN A 686 38.93 -24.21 19.16
CA ASN A 686 40.07 -23.80 18.34
C ASN A 686 40.50 -24.87 17.30
N GLU A 687 40.34 -26.16 17.63
CA GLU A 687 40.57 -27.27 16.69
C GLU A 687 39.46 -27.40 15.63
N THR A 688 38.20 -27.14 15.99
CA THR A 688 37.10 -27.11 15.01
C THR A 688 37.22 -25.94 14.02
N LEU A 689 37.68 -24.77 14.46
CA LEU A 689 37.87 -23.60 13.61
C LEU A 689 39.01 -23.82 12.59
N LYS A 690 40.14 -24.41 13.03
CA LYS A 690 41.27 -24.75 12.16
C LYS A 690 40.94 -25.82 11.12
N GLN A 691 40.01 -26.73 11.40
CA GLN A 691 39.56 -27.75 10.44
C GLN A 691 38.51 -27.23 9.43
N MET A 692 37.78 -26.17 9.76
CA MET A 692 36.74 -25.57 8.91
C MET A 692 37.28 -24.52 7.93
N LEU A 693 38.37 -23.83 8.27
CA LEU A 693 38.97 -22.77 7.44
C LEU A 693 39.32 -23.19 5.99
N PRO A 694 39.98 -24.32 5.71
CA PRO A 694 40.25 -24.73 4.32
C PRO A 694 38.99 -25.16 3.55
N VAL A 695 37.95 -25.63 4.23
CA VAL A 695 36.66 -25.97 3.60
C VAL A 695 35.89 -24.70 3.24
N LEU A 696 35.91 -23.69 4.12
CA LEU A 696 35.32 -22.38 3.88
C LEU A 696 35.98 -21.68 2.67
N ILE A 697 37.32 -21.72 2.59
CA ILE A 697 38.08 -21.19 1.45
C ILE A 697 37.73 -21.95 0.16
N LEU A 698 37.61 -23.28 0.21
CA LEU A 698 37.23 -24.09 -0.94
C LEU A 698 35.80 -23.78 -1.42
N VAL A 699 34.84 -23.60 -0.51
CA VAL A 699 33.47 -23.19 -0.84
C VAL A 699 33.44 -21.80 -1.45
N LEU A 700 34.18 -20.83 -0.89
CA LEU A 700 34.32 -19.49 -1.46
C LEU A 700 34.96 -19.50 -2.86
N LEU A 701 35.95 -20.36 -3.10
CA LEU A 701 36.57 -20.52 -4.41
C LEU A 701 35.62 -21.18 -5.43
N VAL A 702 34.81 -22.16 -5.01
CA VAL A 702 33.79 -22.78 -5.88
C VAL A 702 32.66 -21.81 -6.22
N LEU A 703 32.22 -21.00 -5.24
CA LEU A 703 31.24 -19.94 -5.46
C LEU A 703 31.79 -18.85 -6.38
N ALA A 704 33.04 -18.43 -6.19
CA ALA A 704 33.71 -17.46 -7.07
C ALA A 704 33.90 -18.00 -8.50
N ALA A 705 34.24 -19.29 -8.65
CA ALA A 705 34.36 -19.93 -9.96
C ALA A 705 33.00 -20.07 -10.67
N ALA A 706 31.93 -20.42 -9.94
CA ALA A 706 30.57 -20.46 -10.48
C ALA A 706 30.06 -19.07 -10.88
N ALA A 707 30.34 -18.05 -10.07
CA ALA A 707 30.05 -16.65 -10.39
C ALA A 707 30.83 -16.17 -11.62
N GLY A 708 32.12 -16.53 -11.74
CA GLY A 708 32.93 -16.22 -12.92
C GLY A 708 32.43 -16.91 -14.20
N LEU A 709 31.97 -18.17 -14.10
CA LEU A 709 31.37 -18.88 -15.24
C LEU A 709 30.01 -18.28 -15.64
N GLY A 710 29.22 -17.87 -14.65
CA GLY A 710 27.96 -17.15 -14.84
C GLY A 710 28.17 -15.79 -15.52
N ALA A 711 29.15 -15.01 -15.07
CA ALA A 711 29.53 -13.73 -15.68
C ALA A 711 30.03 -13.91 -17.13
N ALA A 712 30.81 -14.96 -17.41
CA ALA A 712 31.27 -15.27 -18.77
C ALA A 712 30.11 -15.66 -19.71
N LEU A 713 29.15 -16.47 -19.23
CA LEU A 713 27.95 -16.83 -19.99
C LEU A 713 27.02 -15.64 -20.20
N PHE A 714 26.89 -14.77 -19.19
CA PHE A 714 26.17 -13.51 -19.27
C PHE A 714 26.80 -12.57 -20.30
N HIS A 715 28.12 -12.39 -20.28
CA HIS A 715 28.83 -11.56 -21.24
C HIS A 715 28.73 -12.09 -22.68
N LEU A 716 28.70 -13.41 -22.87
CA LEU A 716 28.47 -14.02 -24.18
C LEU A 716 27.03 -13.84 -24.67
N ARG A 717 26.03 -13.85 -23.77
CA ARG A 717 24.63 -13.56 -24.09
C ARG A 717 24.41 -12.07 -24.40
N LYS A 718 24.94 -11.15 -23.57
CA LYS A 718 24.90 -9.70 -23.79
C LYS A 718 25.51 -9.30 -25.14
N LYS A 719 26.61 -9.97 -25.53
CA LYS A 719 27.22 -9.76 -26.86
C LYS A 719 26.29 -10.16 -28.01
N ARG A 720 25.55 -11.27 -27.88
CA ARG A 720 24.59 -11.72 -28.90
C ARG A 720 23.37 -10.80 -29.00
N GLN A 721 22.83 -10.35 -27.87
CA GLN A 721 21.72 -9.37 -27.82
C GLN A 721 22.13 -8.05 -28.47
N LYS A 722 23.32 -7.52 -28.17
CA LYS A 722 23.83 -6.30 -28.82
C LYS A 722 23.95 -6.44 -30.33
N GLU A 723 24.46 -7.58 -30.82
CA GLU A 723 24.55 -7.87 -32.26
C GLU A 723 23.17 -7.99 -32.94
N GLU A 724 22.13 -8.36 -32.20
CA GLU A 724 20.75 -8.51 -32.68
C GLU A 724 20.02 -7.15 -32.71
N ASN A 725 20.15 -6.34 -31.64
CA ASN A 725 19.62 -4.98 -31.58
C ASN A 725 20.26 -4.09 -32.66
N ASP A 726 21.59 -4.18 -32.85
CA ASP A 726 22.28 -3.46 -33.94
C ASP A 726 21.78 -3.90 -35.34
N ARG A 727 21.37 -5.17 -35.50
CA ARG A 727 20.79 -5.67 -36.77
C ARG A 727 19.39 -5.14 -37.00
N GLN A 728 18.57 -5.07 -35.95
CA GLN A 728 17.21 -4.52 -36.02
C GLN A 728 17.22 -3.02 -36.28
N GLU A 729 18.09 -2.26 -35.63
CA GLU A 729 18.19 -0.81 -35.84
C GLU A 729 18.68 -0.48 -37.26
N ARG A 730 19.65 -1.24 -37.79
CA ARG A 730 20.07 -1.13 -39.20
C ARG A 730 18.95 -1.47 -40.17
N ARG A 731 18.06 -2.41 -39.82
CA ARG A 731 16.86 -2.74 -40.61
C ARG A 731 15.82 -1.62 -40.55
N ARG A 732 15.57 -1.04 -39.37
CA ARG A 732 14.65 0.09 -39.18
C ARG A 732 15.06 1.32 -39.98
N LYS A 733 16.30 1.79 -39.80
CA LYS A 733 16.87 2.93 -40.55
C LYS A 733 16.94 2.67 -42.07
N ARG A 734 16.97 1.40 -42.48
CA ARG A 734 16.89 1.03 -43.90
C ARG A 734 15.45 1.11 -44.44
N LEU A 735 14.46 0.65 -43.67
CA LEU A 735 13.05 0.73 -44.04
C LEU A 735 12.56 2.18 -44.12
N GLU A 736 13.03 3.05 -43.23
CA GLU A 736 12.75 4.50 -43.28
C GLU A 736 13.29 5.15 -44.56
N ARG A 737 14.56 4.91 -44.89
CA ARG A 737 15.15 5.39 -46.16
C ARG A 737 14.45 4.84 -47.40
N LEU A 738 13.97 3.60 -47.33
CA LEU A 738 13.19 3.00 -48.42
C LEU A 738 11.84 3.67 -48.60
N LYS A 739 11.12 3.97 -47.51
CA LYS A 739 9.88 4.76 -47.53
C LYS A 739 10.09 6.16 -48.13
N GLU A 740 11.16 6.85 -47.75
CA GLU A 740 11.48 8.19 -48.27
C GLU A 740 11.85 8.17 -49.76
N SER A 741 12.50 7.10 -50.24
CA SER A 741 12.87 6.94 -51.64
C SER A 741 11.76 6.40 -52.55
N GLY A 742 10.60 5.99 -51.98
CA GLY A 742 9.48 5.41 -52.72
C GLY A 742 9.73 3.99 -53.26
N VAL A 743 10.81 3.32 -52.84
CA VAL A 743 11.21 1.98 -53.31
C VAL A 743 10.72 0.91 -52.33
N SER A 744 10.09 -0.15 -52.83
CA SER A 744 9.60 -1.25 -51.97
C SER A 744 10.74 -2.14 -51.45
N GLU A 745 10.53 -2.82 -50.31
CA GLU A 745 11.56 -3.68 -49.69
C GLU A 745 12.01 -4.82 -50.63
N ASP A 746 11.08 -5.39 -51.40
CA ASP A 746 11.34 -6.46 -52.37
C ASP A 746 12.16 -5.96 -53.56
N GLU A 747 11.86 -4.77 -54.06
CA GLU A 747 12.57 -4.13 -55.18
C GLU A 747 14.02 -3.79 -54.78
N PHE A 748 14.24 -3.29 -53.57
CA PHE A 748 15.59 -3.08 -53.07
C PHE A 748 16.36 -4.40 -52.83
N ASN A 749 15.68 -5.44 -52.35
CA ASN A 749 16.31 -6.76 -52.15
C ASN A 749 16.75 -7.38 -53.49
N GLU A 750 15.93 -7.26 -54.53
CA GLU A 750 16.29 -7.59 -55.93
C GLU A 750 17.49 -6.75 -56.40
N MET A 751 17.48 -5.44 -56.15
CA MET A 751 18.56 -4.54 -56.54
C MET A 751 19.90 -4.89 -55.87
N MET A 752 19.88 -5.24 -54.58
CA MET A 752 21.06 -5.68 -53.83
C MET A 752 21.56 -7.06 -54.26
N LYS A 753 20.65 -7.97 -54.65
CA LYS A 753 21.00 -9.28 -55.21
C LYS A 753 21.67 -9.14 -56.57
N ASN A 754 21.14 -8.28 -57.44
CA ASN A 754 21.72 -7.98 -58.75
C ASN A 754 23.07 -7.26 -58.63
N ARG A 755 23.24 -6.39 -57.61
CA ARG A 755 24.54 -5.75 -57.30
C ARG A 755 25.58 -6.72 -56.76
N ARG A 756 25.19 -7.73 -55.96
CA ARG A 756 26.11 -8.78 -55.49
C ARG A 756 26.60 -9.69 -56.62
N LEU A 757 25.81 -9.87 -57.68
CA LEU A 757 26.18 -10.67 -58.85
C LEU A 757 27.08 -9.92 -59.83
N SER A 758 27.21 -8.59 -59.73
CA SER A 758 27.98 -7.74 -60.64
C SER A 758 29.33 -7.26 -60.12
N ILE A 759 29.74 -7.67 -58.91
CA ILE A 759 31.06 -7.32 -58.33
C ILE A 759 32.10 -8.40 -58.73
N PRO A 760 33.15 -8.07 -59.51
CA PRO A 760 34.25 -9.00 -59.76
C PRO A 760 35.05 -9.25 -58.48
N LEU A 761 35.33 -10.51 -58.17
CA LEU A 761 36.19 -10.89 -57.05
C LEU A 761 37.65 -10.56 -57.39
N GLU A 762 38.24 -9.56 -56.72
CA GLU A 762 39.69 -9.36 -56.71
C GLU A 762 40.38 -10.34 -55.73
N PRO A 763 41.52 -10.94 -56.10
CA PRO A 763 42.23 -11.89 -55.23
C PRO A 763 43.04 -11.17 -54.13
N ASP A 764 42.75 -11.57 -52.89
CA ASP A 764 43.35 -11.07 -51.65
C ASP A 764 44.87 -11.35 -51.57
N ARG A 765 45.67 -10.27 -51.49
CA ARG A 765 47.11 -10.29 -51.22
C ARG A 765 47.35 -9.90 -49.76
N ARG A 766 47.40 -10.86 -48.85
CA ARG A 766 48.27 -10.87 -47.64
C ARG A 766 48.05 -12.13 -46.78
N SER A 767 48.81 -13.19 -47.06
CA SER A 767 49.50 -13.93 -45.98
C SER A 767 50.66 -14.74 -46.57
N SER A 768 51.89 -14.30 -46.32
CA SER A 768 53.07 -15.12 -46.48
C SER A 768 53.86 -15.10 -45.18
N ARG A 769 53.77 -16.20 -44.42
CA ARG A 769 54.87 -16.71 -43.60
C ARG A 769 54.62 -18.18 -43.27
N ARG A 770 55.61 -18.99 -43.67
CA ARG A 770 55.63 -20.45 -43.81
C ARG A 770 55.45 -21.22 -42.49
N PRO A 771 54.87 -22.43 -42.52
CA PRO A 771 55.11 -23.45 -41.50
C PRO A 771 56.36 -24.31 -41.85
N LYS A 772 57.14 -24.68 -40.84
CA LYS A 772 58.17 -25.73 -40.91
C LYS A 772 57.53 -27.10 -40.62
N SER A 773 57.95 -28.08 -41.40
CA SER A 773 57.77 -29.54 -41.28
C SER A 773 57.95 -30.09 -39.86
N SER A 774 57.38 -31.21 -39.43
CA SER A 774 57.54 -32.54 -40.04
C SER A 774 56.69 -33.63 -39.36
N ARG A 775 56.20 -34.58 -40.17
CA ARG A 775 56.34 -36.06 -40.10
C ARG A 775 55.04 -36.82 -40.37
N SER A 776 55.16 -37.67 -41.39
CA SER A 776 54.25 -38.69 -41.87
C SER A 776 54.16 -39.87 -40.91
N HIS A 777 53.01 -40.58 -40.92
CA HIS A 777 52.96 -41.97 -41.41
C HIS A 777 51.53 -42.40 -41.73
N SER A 778 51.47 -43.27 -42.73
CA SER A 778 50.35 -43.71 -43.57
C SER A 778 49.80 -45.08 -43.19
N GLY A 779 48.58 -45.38 -43.64
CA GLY A 779 48.05 -46.72 -43.89
C GLY A 779 46.53 -46.65 -44.15
N SER A 780 46.04 -46.88 -45.37
CA SER A 780 45.64 -48.21 -45.90
C SER A 780 44.12 -48.40 -45.71
N LEU A 781 43.24 -48.84 -46.65
CA LEU A 781 43.31 -49.45 -47.99
C LEU A 781 41.84 -49.59 -48.54
N LEU A 782 41.71 -49.68 -49.89
CA LEU A 782 40.70 -50.43 -50.71
C LEU A 782 39.22 -49.96 -50.70
N SER A 783 38.50 -49.63 -51.78
CA SER A 783 38.31 -50.12 -53.17
C SER A 783 37.49 -51.42 -53.32
N GLY A 784 36.38 -51.37 -54.07
CA GLY A 784 35.70 -52.55 -54.63
C GLY A 784 34.28 -52.29 -55.14
N ALA A 785 34.06 -52.46 -56.44
CA ALA A 785 32.82 -52.27 -57.20
C ALA A 785 31.92 -53.53 -57.22
N GLY A 786 30.66 -53.40 -57.71
CA GLY A 786 29.84 -54.58 -58.09
C GLY A 786 28.35 -54.32 -58.40
N GLU A 787 28.02 -54.49 -59.68
CA GLU A 787 26.76 -54.59 -60.45
C GLU A 787 25.42 -55.13 -59.88
N ALA A 788 24.34 -54.54 -60.42
CA ALA A 788 23.15 -55.12 -61.11
C ALA A 788 21.91 -55.77 -60.42
N ARG A 789 20.73 -55.30 -60.93
CA ARG A 789 19.43 -55.98 -61.28
C ARG A 789 18.22 -56.03 -60.31
N ARG A 790 17.07 -55.54 -60.86
CA ARG A 790 15.64 -55.99 -60.78
C ARG A 790 14.92 -55.92 -59.40
N SER A 791 13.62 -55.70 -59.23
CA SER A 791 12.45 -55.38 -60.09
C SER A 791 11.18 -55.07 -59.23
N SER A 792 10.34 -54.15 -59.73
CA SER A 792 8.84 -54.14 -59.83
C SER A 792 7.84 -54.27 -58.65
N ARG A 793 6.86 -53.33 -58.65
CA ARG A 793 5.35 -53.45 -58.52
C ARG A 793 4.79 -52.08 -58.05
N GLY A 794 3.72 -51.46 -58.54
CA GLY A 794 2.72 -51.77 -59.57
C GLY A 794 1.27 -51.69 -59.03
N ARG A 795 0.51 -50.68 -59.49
CA ARG A 795 -0.98 -50.52 -59.59
C ARG A 795 -1.83 -50.21 -58.33
N ASP A 796 -3.02 -49.57 -58.39
CA ASP A 796 -3.73 -48.64 -59.30
C ASP A 796 -5.18 -48.42 -58.77
N LYS A 797 -5.85 -47.33 -59.19
CA LYS A 797 -7.32 -47.02 -59.12
C LYS A 797 -7.89 -46.61 -57.74
N GLY A 798 -8.64 -45.52 -57.52
CA GLY A 798 -9.49 -44.67 -58.37
C GLY A 798 -10.96 -44.85 -57.95
N PHE A 799 -11.66 -43.81 -57.47
CA PHE A 799 -13.09 -43.50 -57.74
C PHE A 799 -13.64 -42.27 -56.96
N SER A 800 -14.02 -41.24 -57.73
CA SER A 800 -15.26 -40.43 -57.70
C SER A 800 -15.83 -39.77 -56.43
N LEU A 801 -16.03 -38.45 -56.55
CA LEU A 801 -16.98 -37.59 -55.83
C LEU A 801 -18.44 -38.11 -55.84
N LYS A 802 -19.19 -37.87 -54.75
CA LYS A 802 -20.34 -36.92 -54.73
C LYS A 802 -20.96 -36.78 -53.33
N ARG A 803 -21.27 -35.53 -53.00
CA ARG A 803 -22.03 -35.03 -51.84
C ARG A 803 -23.40 -35.69 -51.68
N ARG A 804 -23.88 -35.86 -50.43
CA ARG A 804 -25.18 -35.35 -49.93
C ARG A 804 -25.44 -35.68 -48.44
N ARG A 805 -25.78 -34.61 -47.70
CA ARG A 805 -26.86 -34.44 -46.69
C ARG A 805 -26.89 -35.28 -45.38
N TRP A 806 -26.71 -34.53 -44.28
CA TRP A 806 -27.59 -34.34 -43.10
C TRP A 806 -27.89 -35.50 -42.12
N TRP A 807 -27.46 -35.27 -40.86
CA TRP A 807 -28.10 -35.44 -39.54
C TRP A 807 -28.86 -36.73 -39.16
N LYS A 808 -28.32 -37.44 -38.14
CA LYS A 808 -28.92 -37.77 -36.82
C LYS A 808 -28.33 -39.07 -36.25
N ARG A 809 -27.60 -38.96 -35.13
CA ARG A 809 -28.01 -39.50 -33.82
C ARG A 809 -27.11 -38.96 -32.73
#